data_AF-A0A5C0ZKL6-F1
#
_entry.id   AF-A0A5C0ZKL6-F1
#
_cell.length_a   1.000
_cell.length_b   1.000
_cell.length_c   1.000
_cell.angle_alpha   90.00
_cell.angle_beta   90.00
_cell.angle_gamma   90.00
#
_symmetry.space_group_name_H-M   'P 1'
#
loop_
_entity.id
_entity.type
_entity.pdbx_description
1 polymer ?
#
loop_
_entity_poly.entity_id
_entity_poly.type
_entity_poly.pdbx_seq_one_letter_code
_entity_poly.pdbx_strand_id
1 'polypeptide(L)'
;MSKNRRTPSVYSNNPAVFKYGMMVLSVIVICIFLPKQPRFRFEYEKGKIWMHEDLIAPYNFAILKTPNEIRADREQVLESVYPVYDNHTETKGEETERFLAEFEGKWKGSGQEDREMGLYSQTVTQILAHIYDRGVIGLTKKFQTKGEHYNFNLVTNNITEKKNTAEVYTRETALAYANSIIDSKSSITEKDWLKSLVSDYIQPNYVYNERLTDKLIAEAINNISTTRGMVQRGELIVANGSMVNNEVFQKVESLRMAYEEEAKIGGDRNVVVIGQFLVVGLVVTLLMVFLYLFRIDVFSNNRLLSLILLVVTGMLIVLSWSLKLKLSSLYYIPFCIVPIIVRILFDTRLALNIHLLMVLVSGFFVPNSFEFAFLQVTAGMVSIYSIKTLIKREQFLISSVIILLTYFVAYLGIILIRDGSIEDVGYASFVPFIVSVGLTLLAYPLIYAFERLFGITSDVTLMELTNTNSSLLRELSYKAPGTFQHSLQVANLAEAAIYKIGGNALLVRAGALYHDIGKMQNPQYFIENQTKGYNPHDGLTFEQSAQIIISHVSKGIDMAHKHQLPESIISFIRTHHGTTRTDYFYNAFIKAHPDKIVDEQVFRYPGPIPFSKETAVLMMADSVEAASRSIKEPDAENISNLVDKIIDGKLAQGQLRNSNITLQEVEAIRAIFKRMLMSIYHVRVDYDVKKTREVE
;
A
#
# COMPACT_ATOMS: atom_id res chain seq x y z
N MET A 1 9.44 -57.97 -0.01
CA MET A 1 10.49 -57.23 0.75
C MET A 1 11.05 -56.12 -0.14
N SER A 2 10.68 -54.87 0.13
CA SER A 2 11.38 -53.66 -0.30
C SER A 2 10.92 -52.54 0.63
N LYS A 3 11.83 -52.10 1.50
CA LYS A 3 11.60 -51.09 2.54
C LYS A 3 11.59 -49.71 1.88
N ASN A 4 10.41 -49.14 1.67
CA ASN A 4 10.29 -47.69 1.48
C ASN A 4 10.15 -47.02 2.85
N ARG A 5 11.30 -46.59 3.40
CA ARG A 5 11.36 -45.71 4.58
C ARG A 5 10.70 -44.38 4.20
N ARG A 6 9.44 -44.20 4.60
CA ARG A 6 8.87 -42.85 4.76
C ARG A 6 9.66 -42.18 5.89
N THR A 7 10.43 -41.15 5.56
CA THR A 7 10.86 -40.16 6.55
C THR A 7 9.59 -39.58 7.19
N PRO A 8 9.37 -39.73 8.50
CA PRO A 8 8.27 -39.04 9.15
C PRO A 8 8.58 -37.55 9.07
N SER A 9 7.74 -36.79 8.38
CA SER A 9 7.81 -35.33 8.49
C SER A 9 7.54 -34.99 9.96
N VAL A 10 8.35 -34.06 10.49
CA VAL A 10 8.34 -33.65 11.90
C VAL A 10 7.05 -32.89 12.29
N TYR A 11 6.03 -32.86 11.43
CA TYR A 11 4.78 -32.13 11.61
C TYR A 11 3.60 -32.99 12.11
N SER A 12 3.85 -34.00 12.95
CA SER A 12 2.78 -34.82 13.55
C SER A 12 2.68 -34.73 15.07
N ASN A 13 3.24 -33.69 15.70
CA ASN A 13 3.00 -33.41 17.11
C ASN A 13 2.02 -32.24 17.29
N ASN A 14 0.77 -32.61 17.58
CA ASN A 14 -0.29 -31.81 18.17
C ASN A 14 -0.69 -30.52 17.40
N PRO A 15 -1.69 -30.56 16.49
CA PRO A 15 -2.08 -29.41 15.66
C PRO A 15 -2.52 -28.17 16.45
N ALA A 16 -2.92 -28.34 17.72
CA ALA A 16 -3.20 -27.23 18.63
C ALA A 16 -1.92 -26.47 19.04
N VAL A 17 -0.83 -27.18 19.34
CA VAL A 17 0.45 -26.57 19.79
C VAL A 17 1.00 -25.65 18.72
N PHE A 18 0.91 -26.04 17.45
CA PHE A 18 1.35 -25.19 16.34
C PHE A 18 0.57 -23.87 16.25
N LYS A 19 -0.76 -23.91 16.43
CA LYS A 19 -1.62 -22.71 16.38
C LYS A 19 -1.35 -21.74 17.51
N TYR A 20 -1.26 -22.24 18.73
CA TYR A 20 -0.90 -21.41 19.89
C TYR A 20 0.54 -20.91 19.78
N GLY A 21 1.45 -21.68 19.18
CA GLY A 21 2.79 -21.22 18.83
C GLY A 21 2.79 -20.03 17.87
N MET A 22 2.01 -20.08 16.79
CA MET A 22 1.85 -18.94 15.87
C MET A 22 1.27 -17.70 16.58
N MET A 23 0.26 -17.91 17.43
CA MET A 23 -0.34 -16.84 18.23
C MET A 23 0.70 -16.14 19.12
N VAL A 24 1.45 -16.93 19.91
CA VAL A 24 2.48 -16.41 20.81
C VAL A 24 3.59 -15.72 20.03
N LEU A 25 4.01 -16.28 18.89
CA LEU A 25 5.00 -15.67 18.02
C LEU A 25 4.53 -14.30 17.50
N SER A 26 3.29 -14.18 17.04
CA SER A 26 2.73 -12.90 16.60
C SER A 26 2.74 -11.86 17.72
N VAL A 27 2.33 -12.23 18.93
CA VAL A 27 2.37 -11.31 20.09
C VAL A 27 3.80 -10.87 20.38
N ILE A 28 4.76 -11.80 20.45
CA ILE A 28 6.18 -11.49 20.67
C ILE A 28 6.71 -10.52 19.61
N VAL A 29 6.45 -10.81 18.33
CA VAL A 29 6.90 -9.98 17.22
C VAL A 29 6.34 -8.57 17.35
N ILE A 30 5.02 -8.41 17.56
CA ILE A 30 4.39 -7.10 17.72
C ILE A 30 5.05 -6.33 18.88
N CYS A 31 5.19 -6.96 20.05
CA CYS A 31 5.80 -6.33 21.24
C CYS A 31 7.27 -5.94 21.06
N ILE A 32 8.04 -6.64 20.22
CA ILE A 32 9.44 -6.27 19.90
C ILE A 32 9.49 -4.94 19.14
N PHE A 33 8.55 -4.73 18.21
CA PHE A 33 8.56 -3.55 17.34
C PHE A 33 7.93 -2.31 18.00
N LEU A 34 6.96 -2.50 18.89
CA LEU A 34 6.28 -1.42 19.60
C LEU A 34 7.25 -0.50 20.36
N PRO A 35 6.92 0.80 20.49
CA PRO A 35 7.74 1.75 21.23
C PRO A 35 7.78 1.38 22.72
N LYS A 36 8.97 1.26 23.30
CA LYS A 36 9.16 0.87 24.71
C LYS A 36 9.17 2.06 25.67
N GLN A 37 8.83 3.25 25.16
CA GLN A 37 8.78 4.46 25.95
C GLN A 37 7.41 4.54 26.65
N PRO A 38 7.39 4.84 27.95
CA PRO A 38 6.17 5.16 28.67
C PRO A 38 5.57 6.45 28.09
N ARG A 39 4.25 6.50 28.03
CA ARG A 39 3.51 7.61 27.44
C ARG A 39 2.95 8.53 28.49
N PHE A 40 2.84 9.80 28.12
CA PHE A 40 2.21 10.78 28.97
C PHE A 40 0.75 10.39 29.23
N ARG A 41 0.37 10.39 30.51
CA ARG A 41 -0.87 9.77 30.99
C ARG A 41 -2.15 10.55 30.71
N PHE A 42 -2.03 11.83 30.34
CA PHE A 42 -3.18 12.72 30.17
C PHE A 42 -3.41 13.05 28.71
N GLU A 43 -4.67 12.96 28.28
CA GLU A 43 -5.13 13.55 27.03
C GLU A 43 -5.46 15.02 27.28
N TYR A 44 -5.00 15.90 26.38
CA TYR A 44 -5.20 17.34 26.49
C TYR A 44 -5.30 17.98 25.12
N GLU A 45 -6.08 19.05 25.05
CA GLU A 45 -6.28 19.82 23.84
C GLU A 45 -6.33 21.30 24.19
N LYS A 46 -5.80 22.13 23.29
CA LYS A 46 -5.85 23.58 23.42
C LYS A 46 -7.30 24.07 23.41
N GLY A 47 -7.65 24.97 24.32
CA GLY A 47 -8.98 25.56 24.45
C GLY A 47 -10.01 24.72 25.22
N LYS A 48 -9.70 23.46 25.55
CA LYS A 48 -10.57 22.62 26.39
C LYS A 48 -10.31 22.82 27.88
N ILE A 49 -11.28 22.44 28.70
CA ILE A 49 -11.16 22.40 30.15
C ILE A 49 -10.28 21.19 30.55
N TRP A 50 -9.34 21.40 31.46
CA TRP A 50 -8.55 20.33 32.05
C TRP A 50 -9.42 19.51 33.01
N MET A 51 -9.82 18.32 32.57
CA MET A 51 -10.72 17.44 33.32
C MET A 51 -9.99 16.45 34.24
N HIS A 52 -8.65 16.50 34.26
CA HIS A 52 -7.82 15.63 35.10
C HIS A 52 -7.48 16.30 36.43
N GLU A 53 -6.87 15.55 37.36
CA GLU A 53 -6.29 16.11 38.58
C GLU A 53 -5.25 17.20 38.26
N ASP A 54 -4.98 18.08 39.23
CA ASP A 54 -3.99 19.15 39.12
C ASP A 54 -2.66 18.63 38.57
N LEU A 55 -2.24 19.17 37.44
CA LEU A 55 -0.99 18.79 36.82
C LEU A 55 0.12 19.65 37.42
N ILE A 56 0.89 19.04 38.31
CA ILE A 56 2.08 19.64 38.92
C ILE A 56 3.32 19.07 38.23
N ALA A 57 4.29 19.93 37.92
CA ALA A 57 5.54 19.56 37.28
C ALA A 57 6.33 18.56 38.14
N PRO A 58 6.56 17.32 37.68
CA PRO A 58 7.24 16.30 38.47
C PRO A 58 8.77 16.51 38.55
N TYR A 59 9.34 17.28 37.62
CA TYR A 59 10.76 17.62 37.50
C TYR A 59 10.92 18.93 36.69
N ASN A 60 12.14 19.45 36.61
CA ASN A 60 12.44 20.66 35.84
C ASN A 60 12.49 20.35 34.34
N PHE A 61 11.78 21.11 33.51
CA PHE A 61 11.83 20.95 32.05
C PHE A 61 11.76 22.30 31.33
N ALA A 62 12.41 22.39 30.17
CA ALA A 62 12.40 23.60 29.36
C ALA A 62 11.08 23.73 28.60
N ILE A 63 10.58 24.96 28.45
CA ILE A 63 9.42 25.24 27.60
C ILE A 63 9.92 25.45 26.18
N LEU A 64 9.56 24.52 25.30
CA LEU A 64 9.92 24.55 23.88
C LEU A 64 9.19 25.70 23.18
N LYS A 65 9.87 26.37 22.24
CA LYS A 65 9.23 27.34 21.34
C LYS A 65 8.45 26.62 20.25
N THR A 66 7.37 27.24 19.80
CA THR A 66 6.59 26.78 18.65
C THR A 66 7.38 26.98 17.34
N PRO A 67 7.06 26.23 16.27
CA PRO A 67 7.70 26.43 14.97
C PRO A 67 7.54 27.84 14.40
N ASN A 68 6.45 28.52 14.74
CA ASN A 68 6.19 29.90 14.31
C ASN A 68 7.08 30.89 15.08
N GLU A 69 7.26 30.71 16.39
CA GLU A 69 8.20 31.52 17.19
C GLU A 69 9.64 31.34 16.68
N ILE A 70 10.08 30.10 16.40
CA ILE A 70 11.42 29.85 15.86
C ILE A 70 11.59 30.51 14.48
N ARG A 71 10.55 30.53 13.65
CA ARG A 71 10.58 31.22 12.35
C ARG A 71 10.70 32.73 12.51
N ALA A 72 9.92 33.32 13.42
CA ALA A 72 9.99 34.74 13.73
C ALA A 72 11.37 35.13 14.29
N ASP A 73 11.92 34.34 15.22
CA ASP A 73 13.27 34.51 15.75
C ASP A 73 14.32 34.46 14.63
N ARG A 74 14.16 33.53 13.69
CA ARG A 74 15.07 33.39 12.54
C ARG A 74 15.03 34.61 11.64
N GLU A 75 13.85 35.13 11.33
CA GLU A 75 13.69 36.36 10.55
C GLU A 75 14.33 37.55 11.27
N GLN A 76 14.06 37.71 12.57
CA GLN A 76 14.64 38.79 13.38
C GLN A 76 16.17 38.72 13.45
N VAL A 77 16.74 37.52 13.60
CA VAL A 77 18.19 37.32 13.63
C VAL A 77 18.81 37.61 12.28
N LEU A 78 18.19 37.20 11.17
CA LEU A 78 18.65 37.52 9.82
C LEU A 78 18.68 39.03 9.56
N GLU A 79 17.73 39.79 10.09
CA GLU A 79 17.73 41.26 10.00
C GLU A 79 18.85 41.92 10.82
N SER A 80 19.37 41.25 11.85
CA SER A 80 20.41 41.79 12.73
C SER A 80 21.84 41.62 12.19
N VAL A 81 22.05 40.75 11.20
CA VAL A 81 23.38 40.47 10.63
C VAL A 81 23.67 41.42 9.47
N TYR A 82 24.66 42.28 9.64
CA TYR A 82 25.11 43.19 8.59
C TYR A 82 26.08 42.50 7.62
N PRO A 83 25.98 42.78 6.30
CA PRO A 83 26.92 42.26 5.31
C PRO A 83 28.35 42.69 5.60
N VAL A 84 29.30 41.83 5.27
CA VAL A 84 30.72 42.08 5.47
C VAL A 84 31.37 42.47 4.16
N TYR A 85 32.17 43.53 4.20
CA TYR A 85 32.96 44.03 3.09
C TYR A 85 34.43 44.05 3.48
N ASP A 86 35.30 43.51 2.63
CA ASP A 86 36.74 43.56 2.82
C ASP A 86 37.29 44.86 2.20
N ASN A 87 38.11 45.58 2.97
CA ASN A 87 38.83 46.76 2.50
C ASN A 87 40.12 46.35 1.78
N HIS A 88 40.12 46.43 0.46
CA HIS A 88 41.31 46.23 -0.36
C HIS A 88 42.12 47.54 -0.35
N THR A 89 42.95 47.71 0.67
CA THR A 89 43.75 48.94 0.86
C THR A 89 44.75 49.17 -0.27
N GLU A 90 45.11 48.11 -1.00
CA GLU A 90 46.05 48.13 -2.14
C GLU A 90 45.44 48.81 -3.37
N THR A 91 44.11 48.75 -3.55
CA THR A 91 43.42 49.29 -4.74
C THR A 91 43.69 50.78 -4.96
N LYS A 92 43.83 51.57 -3.90
CA LYS A 92 44.21 52.99 -4.02
C LYS A 92 45.55 53.16 -4.72
N GLY A 93 46.55 52.37 -4.31
CA GLY A 93 47.89 52.40 -4.87
C GLY A 93 47.91 51.86 -6.30
N GLU A 94 47.32 50.68 -6.52
CA GLU A 94 47.26 50.01 -7.82
C GLU A 94 46.59 50.88 -8.90
N GLU A 95 45.45 51.48 -8.59
CA GLU A 95 44.70 52.30 -9.55
C GLU A 95 45.39 53.64 -9.82
N THR A 96 46.06 54.21 -8.81
CA THR A 96 46.85 55.44 -8.99
C THR A 96 48.12 55.18 -9.81
N GLU A 97 48.81 54.08 -9.57
CA GLU A 97 49.99 53.67 -10.35
C GLU A 97 49.61 53.29 -11.79
N ARG A 98 48.51 52.56 -11.98
CA ARG A 98 47.97 52.24 -13.31
C ARG A 98 47.61 53.51 -14.07
N PHE A 99 46.98 54.48 -13.41
CA PHE A 99 46.71 55.78 -13.99
C PHE A 99 48.01 56.46 -14.43
N LEU A 100 49.01 56.60 -13.55
CA LEU A 100 50.28 57.28 -13.87
C LEU A 100 51.05 56.60 -15.01
N ALA A 101 51.06 55.26 -15.06
CA ALA A 101 51.73 54.49 -16.10
C ALA A 101 51.06 54.64 -17.48
N GLU A 102 49.73 54.71 -17.53
CA GLU A 102 48.97 54.84 -18.78
C GLU A 102 48.74 56.30 -19.21
N PHE A 103 48.86 57.25 -18.27
CA PHE A 103 48.51 58.66 -18.49
C PHE A 103 49.32 59.28 -19.62
N GLU A 104 50.64 59.08 -19.65
CA GLU A 104 51.50 59.67 -20.69
C GLU A 104 51.15 59.17 -22.10
N GLY A 105 50.82 57.88 -22.23
CA GLY A 105 50.38 57.29 -23.51
C GLY A 105 49.02 57.82 -23.96
N LYS A 106 48.05 57.90 -23.03
CA LYS A 106 46.70 58.44 -23.32
C LYS A 106 46.73 59.95 -23.56
N TRP A 107 47.67 60.68 -22.95
CA TRP A 107 47.91 62.11 -23.15
C TRP A 107 48.46 62.40 -24.55
N LYS A 108 49.49 61.66 -25.00
CA LYS A 108 50.03 61.81 -26.36
C LYS A 108 48.99 61.51 -27.46
N GLY A 109 48.03 60.63 -27.17
CA GLY A 109 46.89 60.34 -28.04
C GLY A 109 45.76 61.36 -28.02
N SER A 110 45.74 62.32 -27.06
CA SER A 110 44.66 63.31 -26.93
C SER A 110 44.90 64.60 -27.74
N GLY A 111 46.13 64.84 -28.20
CA GLY A 111 46.51 66.02 -28.99
C GLY A 111 46.66 67.33 -28.19
N GLN A 112 46.80 67.24 -26.87
CA GLN A 112 46.89 68.39 -25.95
C GLN A 112 48.33 68.90 -25.76
N GLU A 113 48.50 70.14 -25.28
CA GLU A 113 49.82 70.75 -25.07
C GLU A 113 50.56 70.16 -23.86
N ASP A 114 51.79 69.67 -24.05
CA ASP A 114 52.61 69.05 -22.99
C ASP A 114 52.82 69.91 -21.74
N ARG A 115 52.66 71.23 -21.85
CA ARG A 115 52.76 72.18 -20.71
C ARG A 115 51.64 71.98 -19.67
N GLU A 116 50.50 71.43 -20.06
CA GLU A 116 49.33 71.22 -19.20
C GLU A 116 49.29 69.82 -18.56
N MET A 117 50.14 68.90 -19.03
CA MET A 117 50.18 67.49 -18.61
C MET A 117 50.29 67.32 -17.08
N GLY A 118 51.15 68.10 -16.43
CA GLY A 118 51.35 68.03 -14.97
C GLY A 118 50.12 68.44 -14.16
N LEU A 119 49.38 69.45 -14.63
CA LEU A 119 48.17 69.95 -13.98
C LEU A 119 47.03 68.92 -14.01
N TYR A 120 46.86 68.24 -15.15
CA TYR A 120 45.86 67.20 -15.34
C TYR A 120 46.18 65.96 -14.51
N SER A 121 47.43 65.47 -14.58
CA SER A 121 47.89 64.33 -13.79
C SER A 121 47.71 64.57 -12.28
N GLN A 122 48.11 65.75 -11.80
CA GLN A 122 47.97 66.10 -10.39
C GLN A 122 46.51 66.21 -9.97
N THR A 123 45.64 66.74 -10.83
CA THR A 123 44.20 66.84 -10.55
C THR A 123 43.56 65.46 -10.42
N VAL A 124 43.84 64.53 -11.33
CA VAL A 124 43.30 63.17 -11.25
C VAL A 124 43.82 62.44 -10.02
N THR A 125 45.12 62.56 -9.73
CA THR A 125 45.72 61.93 -8.55
C THR A 125 45.07 62.43 -7.24
N GLN A 126 44.74 63.73 -7.15
CA GLN A 126 44.01 64.30 -6.00
C GLN A 126 42.57 63.77 -5.90
N ILE A 127 41.87 63.65 -7.03
CA ILE A 127 40.51 63.11 -7.09
C ILE A 127 40.49 61.65 -6.64
N LEU A 128 41.37 60.81 -7.20
CA LEU A 128 41.50 59.40 -6.84
C LEU A 128 41.87 59.25 -5.36
N ALA A 129 42.80 60.07 -4.84
CA ALA A 129 43.17 60.05 -3.43
C ALA A 129 41.96 60.29 -2.52
N HIS A 130 41.15 61.33 -2.80
CA HIS A 130 39.97 61.64 -2.00
C HIS A 130 38.88 60.56 -2.09
N ILE A 131 38.63 60.03 -3.29
CA ILE A 131 37.63 58.98 -3.52
C ILE A 131 37.99 57.71 -2.74
N TYR A 132 39.23 57.26 -2.83
CA TYR A 132 39.67 56.03 -2.16
C TYR A 132 39.87 56.19 -0.65
N ASP A 133 40.18 57.39 -0.16
CA ASP A 133 40.25 57.66 1.30
C ASP A 133 38.87 57.59 1.97
N ARG A 134 37.81 57.97 1.26
CA ARG A 134 36.43 57.77 1.72
C ARG A 134 35.95 56.33 1.46
N GLY A 135 36.42 55.73 0.38
CA GLY A 135 36.13 54.38 -0.06
C GLY A 135 34.98 54.29 -1.06
N VAL A 136 35.11 53.32 -1.97
CA VAL A 136 34.18 53.00 -3.06
C VAL A 136 33.62 51.60 -2.84
N ILE A 137 32.30 51.50 -2.64
CA ILE A 137 31.60 50.25 -2.36
C ILE A 137 30.90 49.67 -3.60
N GLY A 138 31.03 48.35 -3.76
CA GLY A 138 30.21 47.56 -4.68
C GLY A 138 28.90 47.17 -4.00
N LEU A 139 27.81 47.89 -4.28
CA LEU A 139 26.52 47.62 -3.64
C LEU A 139 25.99 46.23 -3.99
N THR A 140 25.53 45.50 -2.98
CA THR A 140 24.83 44.22 -3.17
C THR A 140 23.33 44.41 -3.00
N LYS A 141 22.56 44.26 -4.09
CA LYS A 141 21.11 44.49 -4.11
C LYS A 141 20.31 43.70 -3.06
N LYS A 142 20.80 42.52 -2.65
CA LYS A 142 20.13 41.65 -1.67
C LYS A 142 19.96 42.29 -0.28
N PHE A 143 20.74 43.33 0.04
CA PHE A 143 20.67 44.05 1.32
C PHE A 143 19.94 45.41 1.22
N GLN A 144 19.46 45.79 0.03
CA GLN A 144 18.67 47.02 -0.19
C GLN A 144 17.16 46.73 -0.10
N THR A 145 16.70 46.15 1.02
CA THR A 145 15.31 45.70 1.16
C THR A 145 14.39 46.73 1.81
N LYS A 146 14.90 47.55 2.75
CA LYS A 146 14.12 48.54 3.53
C LYS A 146 14.46 50.00 3.21
N GLY A 147 15.37 50.26 2.28
CA GLY A 147 15.82 51.59 1.89
C GLY A 147 17.01 51.56 0.91
N GLU A 148 17.40 52.73 0.41
CA GLU A 148 18.52 52.90 -0.52
C GLU A 148 19.87 52.56 0.13
N HIS A 149 19.99 52.84 1.44
CA HIS A 149 21.19 52.65 2.23
C HIS A 149 21.03 51.58 3.31
N TYR A 150 22.12 50.87 3.60
CA TYR A 150 22.18 49.85 4.66
C TYR A 150 23.50 49.92 5.45
N ASN A 151 23.48 49.37 6.66
CA ASN A 151 24.67 49.22 7.49
C ASN A 151 25.48 48.00 7.04
N PHE A 152 26.80 48.11 7.08
CA PHE A 152 27.71 47.02 6.76
C PHE A 152 28.92 47.03 7.71
N ASN A 153 29.57 45.87 7.81
CA ASN A 153 30.80 45.67 8.55
C ASN A 153 31.98 45.75 7.58
N LEU A 154 32.83 46.77 7.69
CA LEU A 154 34.06 46.91 6.93
C LEU A 154 35.20 46.23 7.67
N VAL A 155 35.89 45.30 7.02
CA VAL A 155 37.07 44.61 7.58
C VAL A 155 38.33 45.18 6.97
N THR A 156 39.19 45.75 7.82
CA THR A 156 40.52 46.24 7.43
C THR A 156 41.56 45.60 8.36
N ASN A 157 42.50 44.81 7.83
CA ASN A 157 43.55 44.15 8.62
C ASN A 157 43.01 43.40 9.87
N ASN A 158 41.94 42.62 9.71
CA ASN A 158 41.21 41.89 10.76
C ASN A 158 40.49 42.76 11.82
N ILE A 159 40.41 44.07 11.63
CA ILE A 159 39.62 44.98 12.47
C ILE A 159 38.29 45.25 11.76
N THR A 160 37.18 45.08 12.47
CA THR A 160 35.84 45.34 11.94
C THR A 160 35.33 46.71 12.40
N GLU A 161 34.93 47.54 11.45
CA GLU A 161 34.30 48.84 11.66
C GLU A 161 32.87 48.82 11.08
N LYS A 162 31.89 49.38 11.80
CA LYS A 162 30.52 49.51 11.29
C LYS A 162 30.39 50.83 10.51
N LYS A 163 29.95 50.75 9.26
CA LYS A 163 29.69 51.92 8.40
C LYS A 163 28.31 51.83 7.76
N ASN A 164 27.84 52.96 7.26
CA ASN A 164 26.64 53.02 6.43
C ASN A 164 27.00 53.31 4.97
N THR A 165 26.26 52.72 4.03
CA THR A 165 26.49 52.99 2.59
C THR A 165 26.32 54.45 2.19
N ALA A 166 25.65 55.28 3.00
CA ALA A 166 25.54 56.72 2.80
C ALA A 166 26.85 57.49 3.07
N GLU A 167 27.78 56.90 3.82
CA GLU A 167 29.03 57.54 4.25
C GLU A 167 30.16 57.35 3.24
N VAL A 168 29.98 56.42 2.30
CA VAL A 168 30.97 55.96 1.31
C VAL A 168 30.49 56.26 -0.10
N TYR A 169 31.40 56.25 -1.07
CA TYR A 169 31.02 56.40 -2.47
C TYR A 169 30.56 55.06 -3.05
N THR A 170 29.53 55.08 -3.88
CA THR A 170 29.35 54.09 -4.96
C THR A 170 30.19 54.51 -6.16
N ARG A 171 30.34 53.65 -7.17
CA ARG A 171 31.02 54.03 -8.41
C ARG A 171 30.36 55.26 -9.05
N GLU A 172 29.04 55.32 -9.06
CA GLU A 172 28.26 56.41 -9.66
C GLU A 172 28.45 57.73 -8.89
N THR A 173 28.43 57.69 -7.57
CA THR A 173 28.62 58.89 -6.73
C THR A 173 30.08 59.35 -6.67
N ALA A 174 31.04 58.42 -6.77
CA ALA A 174 32.46 58.74 -6.97
C ALA A 174 32.69 59.46 -8.31
N LEU A 175 32.07 58.97 -9.39
CA LEU A 175 32.11 59.60 -10.72
C LEU A 175 31.46 60.99 -10.70
N ALA A 176 30.30 61.14 -10.06
CA ALA A 176 29.64 62.42 -9.90
C ALA A 176 30.52 63.43 -9.15
N TYR A 177 31.18 62.98 -8.07
CA TYR A 177 32.16 63.79 -7.35
C TYR A 177 33.34 64.20 -8.25
N ALA A 178 33.97 63.24 -8.93
CA ALA A 178 35.08 63.51 -9.85
C ALA A 178 34.68 64.54 -10.93
N ASN A 179 33.52 64.35 -11.56
CA ASN A 179 32.99 65.25 -12.58
C ASN A 179 32.77 66.67 -12.01
N SER A 180 32.22 66.79 -10.80
CA SER A 180 32.00 68.10 -10.18
C SER A 180 33.29 68.87 -9.93
N ILE A 181 34.36 68.18 -9.51
CA ILE A 181 35.68 68.79 -9.30
C ILE A 181 36.30 69.21 -10.64
N ILE A 182 36.22 68.36 -11.67
CA ILE A 182 36.70 68.66 -13.03
C ILE A 182 35.96 69.87 -13.61
N ASP A 183 34.64 69.94 -13.43
CA ASP A 183 33.81 71.04 -13.92
C ASP A 183 34.12 72.37 -13.23
N SER A 184 34.42 72.32 -11.93
CA SER A 184 34.75 73.51 -11.13
C SER A 184 36.12 74.12 -11.44
N LYS A 185 37.06 73.36 -12.03
CA LYS A 185 38.39 73.86 -12.40
C LYS A 185 38.35 74.54 -13.76
N SER A 186 38.45 75.86 -13.78
CA SER A 186 38.55 76.67 -15.00
C SER A 186 39.85 76.44 -15.78
N SER A 187 40.89 75.92 -15.13
CA SER A 187 42.20 75.61 -15.69
C SER A 187 42.24 74.28 -16.48
N ILE A 188 41.10 73.62 -16.66
CA ILE A 188 40.96 72.37 -17.42
C ILE A 188 40.05 72.67 -18.61
N THR A 189 40.63 72.68 -19.80
CA THR A 189 39.98 72.98 -21.09
C THR A 189 39.24 71.75 -21.62
N GLU A 190 39.93 70.61 -21.70
CA GLU A 190 39.39 69.34 -22.20
C GLU A 190 38.74 68.48 -21.08
N LYS A 191 37.59 68.94 -20.59
CA LYS A 191 36.88 68.31 -19.45
C LYS A 191 36.31 66.94 -19.78
N ASP A 192 35.68 66.75 -20.93
CA ASP A 192 34.99 65.50 -21.26
C ASP A 192 35.96 64.33 -21.46
N TRP A 193 37.12 64.61 -22.06
CA TRP A 193 38.21 63.64 -22.15
C TRP A 193 38.70 63.22 -20.77
N LEU A 194 38.92 64.17 -19.86
CA LEU A 194 39.39 63.89 -18.50
C LEU A 194 38.36 63.10 -17.68
N LYS A 195 37.06 63.41 -17.82
CA LYS A 195 35.98 62.66 -17.16
C LYS A 195 35.94 61.21 -17.62
N SER A 196 36.04 60.98 -18.93
CA SER A 196 36.11 59.63 -19.50
C SER A 196 37.33 58.88 -18.96
N LEU A 197 38.50 59.52 -18.95
CA LEU A 197 39.73 58.95 -18.44
C LEU A 197 39.65 58.57 -16.97
N VAL A 198 39.15 59.44 -16.10
CA VAL A 198 39.01 59.17 -14.66
C VAL A 198 38.08 57.99 -14.39
N SER A 199 37.07 57.78 -15.22
CA SER A 199 36.08 56.72 -15.03
C SER A 199 36.63 55.29 -15.12
N ASP A 200 37.77 55.12 -15.81
CA ASP A 200 38.47 53.86 -15.96
C ASP A 200 39.21 53.43 -14.68
N TYR A 201 39.54 54.37 -13.79
CA TYR A 201 40.38 54.13 -12.60
C TYR A 201 39.62 54.21 -11.27
N ILE A 202 38.28 54.26 -11.33
CA ILE A 202 37.40 54.17 -10.15
C ILE A 202 36.84 52.76 -10.09
N GLN A 203 37.45 51.93 -9.26
CA GLN A 203 37.01 50.58 -8.94
C GLN A 203 36.60 50.49 -7.46
N PRO A 204 35.67 49.57 -7.09
CA PRO A 204 35.33 49.36 -5.69
C PRO A 204 36.50 48.77 -4.91
N ASN A 205 36.95 49.46 -3.85
CA ASN A 205 37.91 48.91 -2.89
C ASN A 205 37.23 48.25 -1.69
N TYR A 206 35.94 48.52 -1.46
CA TYR A 206 35.12 47.76 -0.51
C TYR A 206 34.37 46.67 -1.30
N VAL A 207 34.84 45.44 -1.15
CA VAL A 207 34.34 44.27 -1.89
C VAL A 207 33.56 43.36 -0.96
N TYR A 208 32.38 42.92 -1.40
CA TYR A 208 31.51 42.08 -0.59
C TYR A 208 32.14 40.70 -0.30
N ASN A 209 32.27 40.36 0.98
CA ASN A 209 32.77 39.07 1.43
C ASN A 209 31.59 38.13 1.71
N GLU A 210 31.17 37.40 0.68
CA GLU A 210 30.06 36.45 0.76
C GLU A 210 30.33 35.35 1.80
N ARG A 211 31.52 34.75 1.76
CA ARG A 211 31.90 33.66 2.66
C ARG A 211 31.83 34.04 4.14
N LEU A 212 32.34 35.22 4.50
CA LEU A 212 32.32 35.67 5.89
C LEU A 212 30.92 36.10 6.32
N THR A 213 30.16 36.73 5.42
CA THR A 213 28.76 37.09 5.67
C THR A 213 27.90 35.84 5.93
N ASP A 214 28.02 34.83 5.07
CA ASP A 214 27.28 33.57 5.22
C ASP A 214 27.67 32.81 6.49
N LYS A 215 28.94 32.87 6.87
CA LYS A 215 29.41 32.32 8.16
C LYS A 215 28.73 33.00 9.34
N LEU A 216 28.66 34.34 9.35
CA LEU A 216 27.99 35.09 10.41
C LEU A 216 26.49 34.81 10.45
N ILE A 217 25.84 34.69 9.29
CA ILE A 217 24.44 34.29 9.19
C ILE A 217 24.23 32.89 9.78
N ALA A 218 25.09 31.92 9.44
CA ALA A 218 25.00 30.57 9.97
C ALA A 218 25.23 30.50 11.49
N GLU A 219 26.23 31.22 12.02
CA GLU A 219 26.45 31.35 13.47
C GLU A 219 25.25 31.97 14.17
N ALA A 220 24.67 33.03 13.60
CA ALA A 220 23.51 33.70 14.18
C ALA A 220 22.28 32.77 14.22
N ILE A 221 22.01 32.02 13.14
CA ILE A 221 20.93 31.03 13.09
C ILE A 221 21.16 29.90 14.11
N ASN A 222 22.38 29.39 14.22
CA ASN A 222 22.72 28.28 15.12
C ASN A 222 22.59 28.66 16.60
N ASN A 223 22.70 29.95 16.93
CA ASN A 223 22.57 30.47 18.30
C ASN A 223 21.12 30.78 18.71
N ILE A 224 20.13 30.54 17.84
CA ILE A 224 18.71 30.73 18.20
C ILE A 224 18.32 29.70 19.26
N SER A 225 17.94 30.19 20.45
CA SER A 225 17.41 29.32 21.51
C SER A 225 16.09 28.68 21.07
N THR A 226 15.99 27.37 21.18
CA THR A 226 14.78 26.57 20.96
C THR A 226 13.80 26.61 22.14
N THR A 227 14.15 27.32 23.22
CA THR A 227 13.39 27.36 24.47
C THR A 227 13.14 28.80 24.94
N ARG A 228 11.99 29.03 25.60
CA ARG A 228 11.59 30.35 26.14
C ARG A 228 11.77 30.50 27.66
N GLY A 229 12.12 29.41 28.35
CA GLY A 229 12.21 29.36 29.80
C GLY A 229 12.17 27.93 30.34
N MET A 230 12.00 27.78 31.65
CA MET A 230 11.96 26.49 32.33
C MET A 230 10.85 26.46 33.37
N VAL A 231 10.09 25.37 33.41
CA VAL A 231 9.12 25.07 34.47
C VAL A 231 9.87 24.34 35.59
N GLN A 232 9.69 24.77 36.83
CA GLN A 232 10.37 24.18 37.98
C GLN A 232 9.57 23.01 38.57
N ARG A 233 10.27 22.06 39.18
CA ARG A 233 9.66 20.94 39.91
C ARG A 233 8.74 21.49 41.01
N GLY A 234 7.51 20.98 41.06
CA GLY A 234 6.50 21.43 42.02
C GLY A 234 5.66 22.63 41.54
N GLU A 235 5.97 23.22 40.38
CA GLU A 235 5.13 24.26 39.78
C GLU A 235 3.81 23.67 39.28
N LEU A 236 2.69 24.33 39.59
CA LEU A 236 1.38 23.99 39.05
C LEU A 236 1.31 24.41 37.57
N ILE A 237 1.14 23.43 36.68
CA ILE A 237 1.02 23.66 35.23
C ILE A 237 -0.43 23.99 34.87
N VAL A 238 -1.37 23.20 35.38
CA VAL A 238 -2.81 23.43 35.18
C VAL A 238 -3.62 22.81 36.29
N ALA A 239 -4.58 23.57 36.82
CA ALA A 239 -5.53 23.08 37.82
C ALA A 239 -6.73 22.39 37.16
N ASN A 240 -7.34 21.45 37.88
CA ASN A 240 -8.61 20.85 37.51
C ASN A 240 -9.67 21.94 37.27
N GLY A 241 -10.44 21.80 36.19
CA GLY A 241 -11.49 22.74 35.82
C GLY A 241 -10.99 24.01 35.14
N SER A 242 -9.67 24.18 34.96
CA SER A 242 -9.09 25.34 34.28
C SER A 242 -9.02 25.13 32.77
N MET A 243 -9.16 26.21 31.99
CA MET A 243 -9.01 26.16 30.55
C MET A 243 -7.54 26.02 30.15
N VAL A 244 -7.25 25.10 29.23
CA VAL A 244 -5.92 24.92 28.62
C VAL A 244 -5.68 26.04 27.60
N ASN A 245 -5.18 27.18 28.08
CA ASN A 245 -4.80 28.30 27.22
C ASN A 245 -3.49 28.02 26.45
N ASN A 246 -3.05 28.95 25.60
CA ASN A 246 -1.83 28.79 24.79
C ASN A 246 -0.57 28.50 25.62
N GLU A 247 -0.44 29.16 26.76
CA GLU A 247 0.75 29.01 27.61
C GLU A 247 0.77 27.64 28.29
N VAL A 248 -0.36 27.27 28.88
CA VAL A 248 -0.58 25.97 29.52
C VAL A 248 -0.37 24.86 28.49
N PHE A 249 -0.99 24.95 27.32
CA PHE A 249 -0.82 23.97 26.25
C PHE A 249 0.66 23.76 25.94
N GLN A 250 1.43 24.84 25.77
CA GLN A 250 2.86 24.72 25.46
C GLN A 250 3.67 24.14 26.62
N LYS A 251 3.31 24.44 27.88
CA LYS A 251 3.94 23.81 29.06
C LYS A 251 3.62 22.32 29.13
N VAL A 252 2.36 21.92 28.95
CA VAL A 252 1.94 20.51 28.95
C VAL A 252 2.58 19.74 27.79
N GLU A 253 2.63 20.34 26.60
CA GLU A 253 3.28 19.75 25.42
C GLU A 253 4.79 19.58 25.63
N SER A 254 5.46 20.59 26.20
CA SER A 254 6.88 20.49 26.54
C SER A 254 7.13 19.41 27.60
N LEU A 255 6.24 19.28 28.59
CA LEU A 255 6.31 18.21 29.59
C LEU A 255 6.09 16.84 28.97
N ARG A 256 5.11 16.70 28.05
CA ARG A 256 4.86 15.45 27.32
C ARG A 256 6.11 15.03 26.55
N MET A 257 6.70 15.94 25.79
CA MET A 257 7.91 15.68 25.01
C MET A 257 9.09 15.28 25.91
N ALA A 258 9.31 16.01 27.00
CA ALA A 258 10.35 15.68 27.98
C ALA A 258 10.12 14.30 28.62
N TYR A 259 8.87 13.97 28.97
CA TYR A 259 8.51 12.70 29.58
C TYR A 259 8.69 11.50 28.63
N GLU A 260 8.32 11.66 27.36
CA GLU A 260 8.41 10.61 26.36
C GLU A 260 9.85 10.39 25.86
N GLU A 261 10.66 11.45 25.77
CA GLU A 261 12.06 11.34 25.32
C GLU A 261 13.02 10.91 26.43
N GLU A 262 12.80 11.33 27.67
CA GLU A 262 13.76 11.12 28.76
C GLU A 262 13.54 9.80 29.51
N ALA A 263 14.33 8.80 29.13
CA ALA A 263 14.25 7.43 29.65
C ALA A 263 14.43 7.29 31.18
N LYS A 264 15.03 8.29 31.85
CA LYS A 264 15.21 8.29 33.32
C LYS A 264 13.94 8.67 34.08
N ILE A 265 12.99 9.30 33.41
CA ILE A 265 11.84 9.95 34.03
C ILE A 265 10.55 9.15 33.80
N GLY A 266 10.47 8.47 32.66
CA GLY A 266 9.25 7.80 32.22
C GLY A 266 8.83 6.54 32.99
N GLY A 267 9.72 5.89 33.74
CA GLY A 267 9.46 4.59 34.38
C GLY A 267 10.18 3.40 33.71
N ASP A 268 10.04 2.20 34.28
CA ASP A 268 10.80 1.01 33.84
C ASP A 268 10.30 0.46 32.50
N ARG A 269 11.20 0.44 31.50
CA ARG A 269 10.97 -0.11 30.17
C ARG A 269 10.51 -1.57 30.19
N ASN A 270 10.96 -2.37 31.16
CA ASN A 270 10.58 -3.78 31.27
C ASN A 270 9.10 -3.92 31.67
N VAL A 271 8.60 -3.04 32.53
CA VAL A 271 7.19 -3.01 32.94
C VAL A 271 6.30 -2.60 31.76
N VAL A 272 6.74 -1.65 30.94
CA VAL A 272 6.05 -1.26 29.70
C VAL A 272 5.92 -2.45 28.74
N VAL A 273 6.99 -3.24 28.58
CA VAL A 273 6.97 -4.45 27.74
C VAL A 273 5.96 -5.48 28.27
N ILE A 274 5.88 -5.70 29.58
CA ILE A 274 4.87 -6.58 30.18
C ILE A 274 3.46 -6.08 29.88
N GLY A 275 3.20 -4.77 30.03
CA GLY A 275 1.93 -4.16 29.67
C GLY A 275 1.55 -4.36 28.20
N GLN A 276 2.53 -4.21 27.29
CA GLN A 276 2.35 -4.48 25.86
C GLN A 276 1.98 -5.94 25.59
N PHE A 277 2.67 -6.89 26.23
CA PHE A 277 2.35 -8.31 26.10
C PHE A 277 0.93 -8.62 26.57
N LEU A 278 0.47 -8.01 27.67
CA LEU A 278 -0.89 -8.20 28.18
C LEU A 278 -1.95 -7.65 27.21
N VAL A 279 -1.78 -6.41 26.74
CA VAL A 279 -2.76 -5.76 25.84
C VAL A 279 -2.80 -6.43 24.47
N VAL A 280 -1.65 -6.65 23.85
CA VAL A 280 -1.56 -7.32 22.54
C VAL A 280 -2.02 -8.77 22.67
N GLY A 281 -1.60 -9.46 23.72
CA GLY A 281 -2.02 -10.83 24.01
C GLY A 281 -3.53 -10.96 24.18
N LEU A 282 -4.17 -10.04 24.91
CA LEU A 282 -5.62 -10.01 25.07
C LEU A 282 -6.33 -9.88 23.72
N VAL A 283 -5.90 -8.94 22.86
CA VAL A 283 -6.56 -8.72 21.57
C VAL A 283 -6.34 -9.88 20.60
N VAL A 284 -5.13 -10.43 20.52
CA VAL A 284 -4.88 -11.63 19.72
C VAL A 284 -5.70 -12.82 20.26
N THR A 285 -5.88 -12.93 21.58
CA THR A 285 -6.75 -13.95 22.18
C THR A 285 -8.20 -13.77 21.76
N LEU A 286 -8.73 -12.54 21.80
CA LEU A 286 -10.08 -12.24 21.33
C LEU A 286 -10.27 -12.60 19.86
N LEU A 287 -9.27 -12.33 19.01
CA LEU A 287 -9.27 -12.77 17.61
C LEU A 287 -9.33 -14.30 17.50
N MET A 288 -8.51 -15.02 18.27
CA MET A 288 -8.49 -16.49 18.26
C MET A 288 -9.82 -17.09 18.74
N VAL A 289 -10.42 -16.51 19.79
CA VAL A 289 -11.74 -16.92 20.29
C VAL A 289 -12.83 -16.65 19.25
N PHE A 290 -12.81 -15.49 18.60
CA PHE A 290 -13.75 -15.16 17.52
C PHE A 290 -13.64 -16.18 16.37
N LEU A 291 -12.42 -16.50 15.94
CA LEU A 291 -12.18 -17.48 14.89
C LEU A 291 -12.69 -18.87 15.31
N TYR A 292 -12.41 -19.30 16.54
CA TYR A 292 -12.87 -20.60 17.04
C TYR A 292 -14.40 -20.70 17.10
N LEU A 293 -15.09 -19.67 17.58
CA LEU A 293 -16.55 -19.69 17.78
C LEU A 293 -17.36 -19.43 16.51
N PHE A 294 -16.89 -18.54 15.62
CA PHE A 294 -17.68 -18.06 14.49
C PHE A 294 -17.12 -18.41 13.11
N ARG A 295 -15.86 -18.86 13.02
CA ARG A 295 -15.14 -19.17 11.77
C ARG A 295 -14.22 -20.39 11.93
N ILE A 296 -14.79 -21.51 12.38
CA ILE A 296 -14.04 -22.75 12.62
C ILE A 296 -13.34 -23.27 11.35
N ASP A 297 -13.89 -22.99 10.18
CA ASP A 297 -13.31 -23.23 8.86
C ASP A 297 -11.96 -22.52 8.70
N VAL A 298 -11.86 -21.26 9.12
CA VAL A 298 -10.62 -20.48 9.11
C VAL A 298 -9.68 -20.92 10.25
N PHE A 299 -10.21 -21.12 11.45
CA PHE A 299 -9.42 -21.54 12.62
C PHE A 299 -8.79 -22.93 12.45
N SER A 300 -9.49 -23.84 11.76
CA SER A 300 -9.00 -25.20 11.51
C SER A 300 -7.82 -25.22 10.54
N ASN A 301 -7.77 -24.29 9.59
CA ASN A 301 -6.76 -24.21 8.54
C ASN A 301 -5.57 -23.32 8.94
N ASN A 302 -4.42 -23.96 9.21
CA ASN A 302 -3.19 -23.25 9.61
C ASN A 302 -2.73 -22.20 8.60
N ARG A 303 -2.94 -22.42 7.29
CA ARG A 303 -2.52 -21.46 6.25
C ARG A 303 -3.35 -20.18 6.34
N LEU A 304 -4.68 -20.33 6.43
CA LEU A 304 -5.60 -19.20 6.55
C LEU A 304 -5.36 -18.42 7.85
N LEU A 305 -5.19 -19.12 8.96
CA LEU A 305 -4.86 -18.51 10.24
C LEU A 305 -3.53 -17.75 10.18
N SER A 306 -2.49 -18.34 9.58
CA SER A 306 -1.18 -17.69 9.44
C SER A 306 -1.23 -16.45 8.56
N LEU A 307 -2.04 -16.43 7.50
CA LEU A 307 -2.27 -15.24 6.68
C LEU A 307 -2.90 -14.11 7.49
N ILE A 308 -3.95 -14.40 8.27
CA ILE A 308 -4.61 -13.39 9.12
C ILE A 308 -3.61 -12.80 10.12
N LEU A 309 -2.87 -13.65 10.82
CA LEU A 309 -1.86 -13.23 11.78
C LEU A 309 -0.74 -12.42 11.12
N LEU A 310 -0.31 -12.80 9.91
CA LEU A 310 0.70 -12.08 9.13
C LEU A 310 0.23 -10.68 8.77
N VAL A 311 -0.99 -10.53 8.24
CA VAL A 311 -1.53 -9.22 7.82
C VAL A 311 -1.72 -8.30 9.02
N VAL A 312 -2.27 -8.80 10.13
CA VAL A 312 -2.45 -8.02 11.37
C VAL A 312 -1.10 -7.61 11.96
N THR A 313 -0.17 -8.57 12.09
CA THR A 313 1.17 -8.32 12.64
C THR A 313 1.93 -7.33 11.76
N GLY A 314 1.91 -7.52 10.43
CA GLY A 314 2.55 -6.63 9.47
C GLY A 314 2.06 -5.20 9.58
N MET A 315 0.74 -4.99 9.72
CA MET A 315 0.16 -3.66 9.87
C MET A 315 0.60 -2.97 11.17
N LEU A 316 0.64 -3.71 12.29
CA LEU A 316 1.10 -3.18 13.57
C LEU A 316 2.62 -2.89 13.58
N ILE A 317 3.42 -3.64 12.80
CA ILE A 317 4.83 -3.31 12.56
C ILE A 317 4.96 -2.02 11.77
N VAL A 318 4.17 -1.83 10.70
CA VAL A 318 4.16 -0.58 9.92
C VAL A 318 3.81 0.61 10.81
N LEU A 319 2.79 0.47 11.68
CA LEU A 319 2.47 1.48 12.68
C LEU A 319 3.66 1.77 13.61
N SER A 320 4.27 0.71 14.14
CA SER A 320 5.41 0.83 15.06
C SER A 320 6.61 1.53 14.41
N TRP A 321 6.91 1.24 13.14
CA TRP A 321 7.94 1.93 12.37
C TRP A 321 7.60 3.39 12.11
N SER A 322 6.35 3.69 11.76
CA SER A 322 5.89 5.07 11.58
C SER A 322 6.10 5.92 12.84
N LEU A 323 5.82 5.35 14.02
CA LEU A 323 6.06 5.99 15.30
C LEU A 323 7.56 6.22 15.57
N LYS A 324 8.40 5.22 15.28
CA LYS A 324 9.87 5.34 15.44
C LYS A 324 10.50 6.36 14.51
N LEU A 325 10.00 6.46 13.27
CA LEU A 325 10.47 7.42 12.27
C LEU A 325 9.94 8.84 12.51
N LYS A 326 9.07 9.05 13.52
CA LYS A 326 8.43 10.33 13.84
C LYS A 326 7.80 10.98 12.58
N LEU A 327 7.03 10.20 11.80
CA LEU A 327 6.32 10.74 10.64
C LEU A 327 5.45 11.93 11.05
N SER A 328 5.37 12.94 10.18
CA SER A 328 4.61 14.17 10.44
C SER A 328 3.12 13.94 10.69
N SER A 329 2.56 12.85 10.14
CA SER A 329 1.20 12.41 10.41
C SER A 329 1.12 10.88 10.36
N LEU A 330 0.38 10.26 11.27
CA LEU A 330 0.13 8.82 11.23
C LEU A 330 -0.95 8.44 10.21
N TYR A 331 -1.64 9.43 9.64
CA TYR A 331 -2.67 9.23 8.63
C TYR A 331 -2.12 8.86 7.24
N TYR A 332 -0.80 8.91 7.04
CA TYR A 332 -0.14 8.33 5.84
C TYR A 332 -0.28 6.81 5.78
N ILE A 333 -0.51 6.15 6.91
CA ILE A 333 -0.54 4.70 7.02
C ILE A 333 -1.86 4.16 6.39
N PRO A 334 -1.79 3.20 5.45
CA PRO A 334 -2.96 2.67 4.74
C PRO A 334 -3.74 1.64 5.56
N PHE A 335 -4.31 2.02 6.70
CA PHE A 335 -5.04 1.11 7.59
C PHE A 335 -6.19 0.36 6.92
N CYS A 336 -6.86 0.96 5.94
CA CYS A 336 -7.94 0.30 5.18
C CYS A 336 -7.44 -0.85 4.29
N ILE A 337 -6.13 -1.02 4.07
CA ILE A 337 -5.61 -2.12 3.25
C ILE A 337 -5.93 -3.49 3.87
N VAL A 338 -5.89 -3.59 5.20
CA VAL A 338 -6.15 -4.82 5.95
C VAL A 338 -7.61 -5.29 5.79
N PRO A 339 -8.64 -4.48 6.14
CA PRO A 339 -10.03 -4.90 5.97
C PRO A 339 -10.38 -5.19 4.51
N ILE A 340 -9.78 -4.47 3.54
CA ILE A 340 -9.95 -4.77 2.11
C ILE A 340 -9.45 -6.19 1.80
N ILE A 341 -8.19 -6.49 2.12
CA ILE A 341 -7.59 -7.81 1.85
C ILE A 341 -8.40 -8.93 2.51
N VAL A 342 -8.76 -8.75 3.78
CA VAL A 342 -9.54 -9.76 4.53
C VAL A 342 -10.95 -9.91 3.95
N ARG A 343 -11.63 -8.82 3.56
CA ARG A 343 -12.98 -8.86 2.98
C ARG A 343 -13.03 -9.65 1.67
N ILE A 344 -11.95 -9.60 0.89
CA ILE A 344 -11.86 -10.20 -0.44
C ILE A 344 -11.46 -11.67 -0.37
N LEU A 345 -10.49 -12.00 0.49
CA LEU A 345 -10.04 -13.38 0.68
C LEU A 345 -10.98 -14.20 1.57
N PHE A 346 -11.79 -13.53 2.39
CA PHE A 346 -12.72 -14.16 3.32
C PHE A 346 -14.09 -13.50 3.23
N ASP A 347 -14.61 -12.93 4.32
CA ASP A 347 -15.96 -12.38 4.41
C ASP A 347 -16.02 -11.09 5.24
N THR A 348 -17.15 -10.39 5.09
CA THR A 348 -17.44 -9.11 5.75
C THR A 348 -17.31 -9.16 7.27
N ARG A 349 -17.79 -10.23 7.92
CA ARG A 349 -17.80 -10.31 9.39
C ARG A 349 -16.40 -10.47 9.93
N LEU A 350 -15.58 -11.29 9.27
CA LEU A 350 -14.18 -11.48 9.65
C LEU A 350 -13.36 -10.20 9.44
N ALA A 351 -13.54 -9.52 8.30
CA ALA A 351 -12.87 -8.26 8.00
C ALA A 351 -13.16 -7.18 9.05
N LEU A 352 -14.43 -7.02 9.44
CA LEU A 352 -14.84 -6.03 10.43
C LEU A 352 -14.22 -6.33 11.80
N ASN A 353 -14.29 -7.57 12.28
CA ASN A 353 -13.74 -7.96 13.59
C ASN A 353 -12.22 -7.75 13.65
N ILE A 354 -11.49 -8.18 12.63
CA ILE A 354 -10.03 -7.98 12.55
C ILE A 354 -9.69 -6.48 12.55
N HIS A 355 -10.42 -5.68 11.77
CA HIS A 355 -10.17 -4.24 11.67
C HIS A 355 -10.42 -3.53 13.00
N LEU A 356 -11.53 -3.81 13.67
CA LEU A 356 -11.86 -3.20 14.96
C LEU A 356 -10.83 -3.55 16.03
N LEU A 357 -10.43 -4.82 16.13
CA LEU A 357 -9.41 -5.26 17.07
C LEU A 357 -8.05 -4.61 16.79
N MET A 358 -7.66 -4.50 15.51
CA MET A 358 -6.43 -3.84 15.09
C MET A 358 -6.43 -2.34 15.45
N VAL A 359 -7.53 -1.62 15.20
CA VAL A 359 -7.66 -0.20 15.57
C VAL A 359 -7.63 -0.03 17.08
N LEU A 360 -8.30 -0.91 17.84
CA LEU A 360 -8.32 -0.88 19.31
C LEU A 360 -6.91 -1.01 19.90
N VAL A 361 -6.11 -1.95 19.43
CA VAL A 361 -4.71 -2.11 19.86
C VAL A 361 -3.89 -0.88 19.47
N SER A 362 -4.09 -0.38 18.25
CA SER A 362 -3.36 0.77 17.74
C SER A 362 -3.61 2.03 18.57
N GLY A 363 -4.83 2.21 19.10
CA GLY A 363 -5.21 3.34 19.95
C GLY A 363 -4.31 3.54 21.18
N PHE A 364 -3.82 2.45 21.79
CA PHE A 364 -2.88 2.54 22.92
C PHE A 364 -1.51 3.13 22.54
N PHE A 365 -1.17 3.12 21.25
CA PHE A 365 0.15 3.50 20.73
C PHE A 365 0.09 4.71 19.80
N VAL A 366 -1.04 5.38 19.63
CA VAL A 366 -1.18 6.54 18.72
C VAL A 366 -1.52 7.80 19.54
N PRO A 367 -0.85 8.96 19.30
CA PRO A 367 -1.30 10.24 19.84
C PRO A 367 -2.70 10.58 19.31
N ASN A 368 -3.50 11.31 20.10
CA ASN A 368 -4.90 11.61 19.80
C ASN A 368 -5.71 10.34 19.48
N SER A 369 -5.65 9.38 20.42
CA SER A 369 -6.12 8.00 20.24
C SER A 369 -7.58 7.91 19.76
N PHE A 370 -8.45 8.78 20.30
CA PHE A 370 -9.86 8.84 19.95
C PHE A 370 -10.09 9.34 18.51
N GLU A 371 -9.41 10.41 18.10
CA GLU A 371 -9.49 10.96 16.74
C GLU A 371 -9.05 9.91 15.72
N PHE A 372 -7.89 9.29 15.98
CA PHE A 372 -7.37 8.21 15.16
C PHE A 372 -8.36 7.03 15.08
N ALA A 373 -8.88 6.57 16.22
CA ALA A 373 -9.82 5.46 16.25
C ALA A 373 -11.11 5.78 15.47
N PHE A 374 -11.68 6.97 15.64
CA PHE A 374 -12.88 7.39 14.92
C PHE A 374 -12.65 7.40 13.40
N LEU A 375 -11.56 8.01 12.93
CA LEU A 375 -11.22 8.06 11.51
C LEU A 375 -10.98 6.65 10.94
N GLN A 376 -10.22 5.81 11.64
CA GLN A 376 -9.91 4.47 11.13
C GLN A 376 -11.10 3.51 11.19
N VAL A 377 -11.95 3.58 12.22
CA VAL A 377 -13.19 2.78 12.27
C VAL A 377 -14.13 3.17 11.15
N THR A 378 -14.40 4.47 10.97
CA THR A 378 -15.33 4.94 9.93
C THR A 378 -14.84 4.63 8.52
N ALA A 379 -13.59 4.97 8.19
CA ALA A 379 -13.00 4.67 6.90
C ALA A 379 -12.86 3.16 6.64
N GLY A 380 -12.56 2.38 7.68
CA GLY A 380 -12.52 0.92 7.61
C GLY A 380 -13.88 0.31 7.30
N MET A 381 -14.93 0.73 8.01
CA MET A 381 -16.31 0.27 7.73
C MET A 381 -16.72 0.62 6.30
N VAL A 382 -16.43 1.86 5.85
CA VAL A 382 -16.67 2.26 4.46
C VAL A 382 -15.92 1.37 3.50
N SER A 383 -14.64 1.07 3.73
CA SER A 383 -13.84 0.19 2.87
C SER A 383 -14.38 -1.24 2.76
N ILE A 384 -15.04 -1.73 3.82
CA ILE A 384 -15.65 -3.06 3.85
C ILE A 384 -16.98 -3.06 3.09
N TYR A 385 -17.80 -2.02 3.26
CA TYR A 385 -19.15 -1.94 2.71
C TYR A 385 -19.21 -1.46 1.26
N SER A 386 -18.25 -0.63 0.84
CA SER A 386 -18.12 -0.18 -0.55
C SER A 386 -17.76 -1.33 -1.51
N ILE A 387 -17.11 -2.39 -1.00
CA ILE A 387 -16.71 -3.56 -1.78
C ILE A 387 -17.80 -4.63 -1.72
N LYS A 388 -18.76 -4.54 -2.65
CA LYS A 388 -19.85 -5.52 -2.78
C LYS A 388 -19.34 -6.85 -3.36
N THR A 389 -18.56 -6.79 -4.45
CA THR A 389 -17.91 -7.93 -5.14
C THR A 389 -16.73 -7.39 -5.95
N LEU A 390 -15.55 -8.00 -5.95
CA LEU A 390 -14.40 -7.46 -6.70
C LEU A 390 -14.37 -7.84 -8.20
N ILE A 391 -15.54 -8.00 -8.82
CA ILE A 391 -15.64 -8.52 -10.20
C ILE A 391 -15.06 -7.52 -11.21
N LYS A 392 -14.98 -6.22 -10.88
CA LYS A 392 -14.46 -5.19 -11.77
C LYS A 392 -13.49 -4.24 -11.08
N ARG A 393 -12.36 -3.96 -11.75
CA ARG A 393 -11.32 -3.00 -11.31
C ARG A 393 -11.87 -1.60 -11.05
N GLU A 394 -12.92 -1.19 -11.77
CA GLU A 394 -13.60 0.10 -11.58
C GLU A 394 -14.21 0.24 -10.17
N GLN A 395 -14.76 -0.84 -9.60
CA GLN A 395 -15.39 -0.81 -8.27
C GLN A 395 -14.35 -0.57 -7.17
N PHE A 396 -13.12 -1.03 -7.37
CA PHE A 396 -12.01 -0.80 -6.45
C PHE A 396 -11.56 0.68 -6.44
N LEU A 397 -11.53 1.32 -7.62
CA LEU A 397 -11.25 2.76 -7.73
C LEU A 397 -12.38 3.59 -7.12
N ILE A 398 -13.64 3.25 -7.41
CA ILE A 398 -14.81 3.91 -6.80
C ILE A 398 -14.76 3.79 -5.27
N SER A 399 -14.48 2.59 -4.75
CA SER A 399 -14.30 2.37 -3.31
C SER A 399 -13.21 3.27 -2.72
N SER A 400 -12.08 3.41 -3.40
CA SER A 400 -10.97 4.27 -2.96
C SER A 400 -11.38 5.75 -2.89
N VAL A 401 -12.13 6.24 -3.87
CA VAL A 401 -12.69 7.60 -3.85
C VAL A 401 -13.66 7.80 -2.68
N ILE A 402 -14.53 6.82 -2.40
CA ILE A 402 -15.47 6.91 -1.27
C ILE A 402 -14.73 6.90 0.08
N ILE A 403 -13.67 6.09 0.22
CA ILE A 403 -12.83 6.09 1.43
C ILE A 403 -12.15 7.46 1.60
N LEU A 404 -11.62 8.04 0.52
CA LEU A 404 -10.99 9.36 0.56
C LEU A 404 -11.97 10.45 0.98
N LEU A 405 -13.17 10.45 0.39
CA LEU A 405 -14.23 11.38 0.77
C LEU A 405 -14.64 11.21 2.23
N THR A 406 -14.69 9.97 2.73
CA THR A 406 -14.99 9.68 4.13
C THR A 406 -13.94 10.27 5.06
N TYR A 407 -12.65 10.10 4.75
CA TYR A 407 -11.58 10.75 5.52
C TYR A 407 -11.70 12.27 5.50
N PHE A 408 -11.98 12.86 4.33
CA PHE A 408 -12.08 14.31 4.20
C PHE A 408 -13.25 14.86 5.03
N VAL A 409 -14.44 14.26 4.91
CA VAL A 409 -15.63 14.68 5.65
C VAL A 409 -15.43 14.48 7.15
N ALA A 410 -14.93 13.33 7.59
CA ALA A 410 -14.73 13.03 9.00
C ALA A 410 -13.67 13.95 9.62
N TYR A 411 -12.55 14.15 8.94
CA TYR A 411 -11.46 15.01 9.42
C TYR A 411 -11.86 16.50 9.42
N LEU A 412 -12.56 16.96 8.38
CA LEU A 412 -13.12 18.32 8.37
C LEU A 412 -14.11 18.53 9.53
N GLY A 413 -14.98 17.55 9.81
CA GLY A 413 -15.89 17.60 10.95
C GLY A 413 -15.17 17.71 12.29
N ILE A 414 -14.09 16.95 12.48
CA ILE A 414 -13.25 17.02 13.68
C ILE A 414 -12.62 18.42 13.82
N ILE A 415 -12.03 18.95 12.73
CA ILE A 415 -11.44 20.29 12.72
C ILE A 415 -12.47 21.35 13.07
N LEU A 416 -13.67 21.29 12.48
CA LEU A 416 -14.73 22.26 12.76
C LEU A 416 -15.18 22.22 14.23
N ILE A 417 -15.25 21.03 14.83
CA ILE A 417 -15.56 20.86 16.26
C ILE A 417 -14.44 21.43 17.14
N ARG A 418 -13.18 21.27 16.73
CA ARG A 418 -12.00 21.65 17.51
C ARG A 418 -11.69 23.15 17.42
N ASP A 419 -11.65 23.69 16.21
CA ASP A 419 -11.10 25.00 15.91
C ASP A 419 -12.21 26.06 15.72
N GLY A 420 -13.46 25.64 15.49
CA GLY A 420 -14.61 26.55 15.34
C GLY A 420 -14.55 27.47 14.12
N SER A 421 -13.55 27.33 13.26
CA SER A 421 -13.29 28.13 12.07
C SER A 421 -12.71 27.26 10.94
N ILE A 422 -12.89 27.71 9.70
CA ILE A 422 -12.31 27.10 8.50
C ILE A 422 -11.05 27.86 8.03
N GLU A 423 -10.81 29.07 8.56
CA GLU A 423 -9.78 29.98 8.05
C GLU A 423 -8.35 29.41 8.21
N ASP A 424 -8.11 28.62 9.26
CA ASP A 424 -6.80 28.02 9.56
C ASP A 424 -6.60 26.60 8.97
N VAL A 425 -7.54 26.09 8.17
CA VAL A 425 -7.47 24.73 7.63
C VAL A 425 -6.53 24.68 6.43
N GLY A 426 -5.25 24.45 6.70
CA GLY A 426 -4.25 24.26 5.66
C GLY A 426 -4.51 23.00 4.82
N TYR A 427 -4.56 23.14 3.49
CA TYR A 427 -4.73 22.05 2.52
C TYR A 427 -3.71 20.90 2.71
N ALA A 428 -2.52 21.20 3.23
CA ALA A 428 -1.48 20.22 3.54
C ALA A 428 -1.95 19.12 4.52
N SER A 429 -2.92 19.43 5.40
CA SER A 429 -3.46 18.48 6.38
C SER A 429 -4.23 17.32 5.75
N PHE A 430 -4.68 17.46 4.49
CA PHE A 430 -5.42 16.43 3.78
C PHE A 430 -4.53 15.49 2.94
N VAL A 431 -3.28 15.89 2.67
CA VAL A 431 -2.31 15.11 1.88
C VAL A 431 -2.09 13.70 2.44
N PRO A 432 -1.98 13.48 3.77
CA PRO A 432 -1.80 12.14 4.32
C PRO A 432 -2.89 11.14 3.91
N PHE A 433 -4.15 11.58 3.83
CA PHE A 433 -5.27 10.72 3.44
C PHE A 433 -5.22 10.35 1.95
N ILE A 434 -4.81 11.29 1.08
CA ILE A 434 -4.62 11.01 -0.35
C ILE A 434 -3.54 9.93 -0.53
N VAL A 435 -2.41 10.08 0.16
CA VAL A 435 -1.31 9.10 0.10
C VAL A 435 -1.75 7.76 0.68
N SER A 436 -2.43 7.76 1.83
CA SER A 436 -2.94 6.54 2.46
C SER A 436 -3.89 5.77 1.54
N VAL A 437 -4.88 6.45 0.94
CA VAL A 437 -5.79 5.84 -0.03
C VAL A 437 -5.06 5.42 -1.31
N GLY A 438 -4.06 6.17 -1.76
CA GLY A 438 -3.19 5.75 -2.86
C GLY A 438 -2.47 4.43 -2.55
N LEU A 439 -1.96 4.29 -1.33
CA LEU A 439 -1.28 3.08 -0.86
C LEU A 439 -2.23 1.89 -0.65
N THR A 440 -3.52 2.11 -0.33
CA THR A 440 -4.48 0.99 -0.25
C THR A 440 -4.69 0.31 -1.61
N LEU A 441 -4.35 0.97 -2.73
CA LEU A 441 -4.40 0.35 -4.06
C LEU A 441 -3.42 -0.83 -4.18
N LEU A 442 -2.38 -0.89 -3.34
CA LEU A 442 -1.48 -2.04 -3.23
C LEU A 442 -2.18 -3.31 -2.74
N ALA A 443 -3.43 -3.23 -2.26
CA ALA A 443 -4.21 -4.41 -1.91
C ALA A 443 -4.33 -5.39 -3.09
N TYR A 444 -4.52 -4.91 -4.32
CA TYR A 444 -4.71 -5.78 -5.49
C TYR A 444 -3.49 -6.70 -5.76
N PRO A 445 -2.25 -6.20 -5.91
CA PRO A 445 -1.10 -7.08 -6.05
C PRO A 445 -0.82 -7.91 -4.79
N LEU A 446 -1.13 -7.41 -3.59
CA LEU A 446 -0.97 -8.18 -2.34
C LEU A 446 -1.93 -9.36 -2.23
N ILE A 447 -3.19 -9.19 -2.64
CA ILE A 447 -4.19 -10.27 -2.68
C ILE A 447 -3.69 -11.40 -3.58
N TYR A 448 -3.25 -11.06 -4.80
CA TYR A 448 -2.68 -12.04 -5.72
C TYR A 448 -1.43 -12.73 -5.16
N ALA A 449 -0.54 -11.99 -4.49
CA ALA A 449 0.62 -12.56 -3.83
C ALA A 449 0.23 -13.53 -2.70
N PHE A 450 -0.78 -13.18 -1.91
CA PHE A 450 -1.29 -14.03 -0.83
C PHE A 450 -2.04 -15.26 -1.35
N GLU A 451 -2.82 -15.16 -2.42
CA GLU A 451 -3.43 -16.31 -3.09
C GLU A 451 -2.37 -17.35 -3.47
N ARG A 452 -1.27 -16.90 -4.08
CA ARG A 452 -0.16 -17.79 -4.48
C ARG A 452 0.59 -18.36 -3.28
N LEU A 453 0.91 -17.53 -2.28
CA LEU A 453 1.70 -17.96 -1.13
C LEU A 453 0.95 -18.92 -0.22
N PHE A 454 -0.37 -18.72 -0.06
CA PHE A 454 -1.21 -19.50 0.85
C PHE A 454 -2.10 -20.54 0.14
N GLY A 455 -2.13 -20.54 -1.20
CA GLY A 455 -2.94 -21.47 -2.01
C GLY A 455 -4.44 -21.24 -1.85
N ILE A 456 -4.86 -19.98 -1.72
CA ILE A 456 -6.25 -19.56 -1.58
C ILE A 456 -6.76 -19.14 -2.96
N THR A 457 -8.00 -19.47 -3.27
CA THR A 457 -8.66 -19.03 -4.51
C THR A 457 -9.77 -18.05 -4.14
N SER A 458 -9.63 -16.78 -4.51
CA SER A 458 -10.71 -15.80 -4.28
C SER A 458 -11.78 -15.88 -5.37
N ASP A 459 -12.95 -15.29 -5.09
CA ASP A 459 -14.01 -15.14 -6.07
C ASP A 459 -13.55 -14.38 -7.32
N VAL A 460 -12.55 -13.50 -7.19
CA VAL A 460 -11.97 -12.76 -8.32
C VAL A 460 -11.23 -13.71 -9.24
N THR A 461 -10.34 -14.54 -8.69
CA THR A 461 -9.61 -15.56 -9.44
C THR A 461 -10.57 -16.55 -10.10
N LEU A 462 -11.60 -17.00 -9.39
CA LEU A 462 -12.59 -17.93 -9.94
C LEU A 462 -13.38 -17.30 -11.09
N MET A 463 -13.76 -16.03 -10.97
CA MET A 463 -14.44 -15.31 -12.04
C MET A 463 -13.55 -15.19 -13.28
N GLU A 464 -12.28 -14.80 -13.11
CA GLU A 464 -11.30 -14.76 -14.21
C GLU A 464 -11.14 -16.11 -14.89
N LEU A 465 -11.10 -17.20 -14.12
CA LEU A 465 -11.02 -18.56 -14.64
C LEU A 465 -12.26 -19.00 -15.41
N THR A 466 -13.43 -18.45 -15.09
CA THR A 466 -14.68 -18.73 -15.84
C THR A 466 -14.78 -18.00 -17.18
N ASN A 467 -13.84 -17.09 -17.49
CA ASN A 467 -13.76 -16.46 -18.79
C ASN A 467 -13.30 -17.46 -19.86
N THR A 468 -14.21 -17.85 -20.75
CA THR A 468 -13.96 -18.80 -21.84
C THR A 468 -12.96 -18.29 -22.88
N ASN A 469 -12.66 -16.99 -22.90
CA ASN A 469 -11.63 -16.40 -23.75
C ASN A 469 -10.22 -16.44 -23.12
N SER A 470 -10.06 -17.03 -21.93
CA SER A 470 -8.75 -17.27 -21.33
C SER A 470 -7.89 -18.14 -22.24
N SER A 471 -6.56 -17.99 -22.16
CA SER A 471 -5.62 -18.65 -23.08
C SER A 471 -5.84 -20.17 -23.16
N LEU A 472 -6.02 -20.83 -22.01
CA LEU A 472 -6.14 -22.28 -21.94
C LEU A 472 -7.52 -22.79 -22.40
N LEU A 473 -8.61 -22.11 -22.03
CA LEU A 473 -9.95 -22.50 -22.51
C LEU A 473 -10.14 -22.20 -24.00
N ARG A 474 -9.50 -21.14 -24.49
CA ARG A 474 -9.45 -20.85 -25.92
C ARG A 474 -8.67 -21.94 -26.68
N GLU A 475 -7.55 -22.40 -26.13
CA GLU A 475 -6.81 -23.54 -26.70
C GLU A 475 -7.67 -24.82 -26.71
N LEU A 476 -8.40 -25.10 -25.63
CA LEU A 476 -9.36 -26.22 -25.55
C LEU A 476 -10.42 -26.13 -26.65
N SER A 477 -11.00 -24.94 -26.86
CA SER A 477 -12.02 -24.72 -27.89
C SER A 477 -11.51 -24.98 -29.32
N TYR A 478 -10.21 -24.73 -29.58
CA TYR A 478 -9.62 -24.97 -30.89
C TYR A 478 -9.16 -26.42 -31.07
N LYS A 479 -8.53 -27.02 -30.05
CA LYS A 479 -7.96 -28.37 -30.15
C LYS A 479 -8.98 -29.50 -29.96
N ALA A 480 -9.95 -29.31 -29.07
CA ALA A 480 -10.96 -30.30 -28.72
C ALA A 480 -12.34 -29.63 -28.57
N PRO A 481 -12.96 -29.16 -29.67
CA PRO A 481 -14.19 -28.37 -29.63
C PRO A 481 -15.39 -29.13 -29.02
N GLY A 482 -15.47 -30.45 -29.22
CA GLY A 482 -16.51 -31.29 -28.62
C GLY A 482 -16.39 -31.39 -27.10
N THR A 483 -15.16 -31.56 -26.61
CA THR A 483 -14.85 -31.53 -25.16
C THR A 483 -15.11 -30.14 -24.56
N PHE A 484 -14.81 -29.06 -25.29
CA PHE A 484 -15.13 -27.70 -24.84
C PHE A 484 -16.64 -27.52 -24.64
N GLN A 485 -17.45 -27.96 -25.61
CA GLN A 485 -18.91 -27.85 -25.52
C GLN A 485 -19.48 -28.74 -24.40
N HIS A 486 -18.95 -29.95 -24.24
CA HIS A 486 -19.25 -30.83 -23.12
C HIS A 486 -18.98 -30.14 -21.77
N SER A 487 -17.78 -29.58 -21.60
CA SER A 487 -17.38 -28.90 -20.37
C SER A 487 -18.30 -27.73 -20.03
N LEU A 488 -18.79 -27.00 -21.03
CA LEU A 488 -19.75 -25.91 -20.85
C LEU A 488 -21.13 -26.41 -20.37
N GLN A 489 -21.61 -27.52 -20.92
CA GLN A 489 -22.87 -28.14 -20.51
C GLN A 489 -22.79 -28.69 -19.08
N VAL A 490 -21.68 -29.38 -18.76
CA VAL A 490 -21.39 -29.86 -17.41
C VAL A 490 -21.30 -28.69 -16.43
N ALA A 491 -20.64 -27.58 -16.80
CA ALA A 491 -20.55 -26.39 -15.96
C ALA A 491 -21.93 -25.83 -15.62
N ASN A 492 -22.83 -25.71 -16.61
CA ASN A 492 -24.19 -25.21 -16.39
C ASN A 492 -25.01 -26.14 -15.47
N LEU A 493 -24.94 -27.46 -15.68
CA LEU A 493 -25.62 -28.45 -14.83
C LEU A 493 -25.10 -28.38 -13.39
N ALA A 494 -23.78 -28.45 -13.23
CA ALA A 494 -23.13 -28.51 -11.94
C ALA A 494 -23.31 -27.21 -11.15
N GLU A 495 -23.23 -26.05 -11.80
CA GLU A 495 -23.46 -24.73 -11.19
C GLU A 495 -24.89 -24.60 -10.66
N ALA A 496 -25.90 -24.99 -11.47
CA ALA A 496 -27.29 -24.93 -11.05
C ALA A 496 -27.59 -25.85 -9.87
N ALA A 497 -26.99 -27.05 -9.89
CA ALA A 497 -27.12 -28.05 -8.82
C ALA A 497 -26.49 -27.58 -7.51
N ILE A 498 -25.22 -27.15 -7.54
CA ILE A 498 -24.49 -26.72 -6.33
C ILE A 498 -25.11 -25.44 -5.73
N TYR A 499 -25.60 -24.53 -6.56
CA TYR A 499 -26.28 -23.31 -6.11
C TYR A 499 -27.51 -23.65 -5.27
N LYS A 500 -28.29 -24.67 -5.67
CA LYS A 500 -29.49 -25.08 -4.93
C LYS A 500 -29.17 -25.68 -3.57
N ILE A 501 -28.08 -26.43 -3.45
CA ILE A 501 -27.70 -27.13 -2.22
C ILE A 501 -26.75 -26.30 -1.32
N GLY A 502 -26.46 -25.05 -1.69
CA GLY A 502 -25.71 -24.11 -0.85
C GLY A 502 -24.19 -24.31 -0.84
N GLY A 503 -23.60 -24.75 -1.96
CA GLY A 503 -22.13 -24.80 -2.13
C GLY A 503 -21.58 -23.66 -3.00
N ASN A 504 -20.28 -23.69 -3.29
CA ASN A 504 -19.64 -22.62 -4.08
C ASN A 504 -19.88 -22.80 -5.59
N ALA A 505 -20.88 -22.09 -6.13
CA ALA A 505 -21.28 -22.13 -7.53
C ALA A 505 -20.18 -21.68 -8.50
N LEU A 506 -19.46 -20.61 -8.17
CA LEU A 506 -18.41 -20.07 -9.02
C LEU A 506 -17.22 -21.03 -9.11
N LEU A 507 -16.87 -21.68 -8.00
CA LEU A 507 -15.82 -22.70 -7.94
C LEU A 507 -16.17 -23.92 -8.80
N VAL A 508 -17.41 -24.41 -8.70
CA VAL A 508 -17.87 -25.55 -9.52
C VAL A 508 -17.89 -25.20 -10.99
N ARG A 509 -18.39 -24.00 -11.35
CA ARG A 509 -18.40 -23.54 -12.74
C ARG A 509 -16.98 -23.48 -13.30
N ALA A 510 -16.04 -22.87 -12.57
CA ALA A 510 -14.64 -22.83 -13.00
C ALA A 510 -14.07 -24.25 -13.09
N GLY A 511 -14.21 -25.07 -12.05
CA GLY A 511 -13.74 -26.46 -12.03
C GLY A 511 -14.25 -27.30 -13.20
N ALA A 512 -15.53 -27.17 -13.53
CA ALA A 512 -16.16 -27.84 -14.66
C ALA A 512 -15.60 -27.43 -16.02
N LEU A 513 -15.26 -26.15 -16.22
CA LEU A 513 -14.67 -25.69 -17.48
C LEU A 513 -13.28 -26.29 -17.74
N TYR A 514 -12.54 -26.63 -16.69
CA TYR A 514 -11.17 -27.18 -16.81
C TYR A 514 -11.07 -28.69 -16.58
N HIS A 515 -12.13 -29.37 -16.12
CA HIS A 515 -12.03 -30.77 -15.64
C HIS A 515 -11.42 -31.73 -16.67
N ASP A 516 -11.61 -31.42 -17.94
CA ASP A 516 -11.34 -32.28 -19.08
C ASP A 516 -10.20 -31.78 -19.99
N ILE A 517 -9.45 -30.75 -19.58
CA ILE A 517 -8.39 -30.14 -20.42
C ILE A 517 -7.32 -31.13 -20.88
N GLY A 518 -7.12 -32.23 -20.15
CA GLY A 518 -6.18 -33.27 -20.54
C GLY A 518 -6.51 -33.96 -21.85
N LYS A 519 -7.78 -33.95 -22.29
CA LYS A 519 -8.21 -34.50 -23.57
C LYS A 519 -7.58 -33.77 -24.77
N MET A 520 -7.12 -32.53 -24.60
CA MET A 520 -6.39 -31.78 -25.64
C MET A 520 -5.11 -32.46 -26.11
N GLN A 521 -4.51 -33.34 -25.30
CA GLN A 521 -3.30 -34.05 -25.69
C GLN A 521 -3.56 -35.03 -26.84
N ASN A 522 -4.76 -35.64 -26.86
CA ASN A 522 -5.13 -36.70 -27.78
C ASN A 522 -6.63 -36.60 -28.16
N PRO A 523 -7.11 -35.49 -28.77
CA PRO A 523 -8.54 -35.21 -28.91
C PRO A 523 -9.32 -36.29 -29.66
N GLN A 524 -8.72 -36.87 -30.71
CA GLN A 524 -9.34 -37.87 -31.58
C GLN A 524 -9.73 -39.18 -30.86
N TYR A 525 -9.16 -39.46 -29.68
CA TYR A 525 -9.52 -40.64 -28.89
C TYR A 525 -10.76 -40.44 -28.02
N PHE A 526 -11.37 -39.26 -28.05
CA PHE A 526 -12.59 -38.97 -27.29
C PHE A 526 -13.76 -38.79 -28.26
N ILE A 527 -14.83 -39.56 -28.05
CA ILE A 527 -15.94 -39.70 -29.00
C ILE A 527 -16.60 -38.36 -29.36
N GLU A 528 -16.64 -37.42 -28.43
CA GLU A 528 -17.20 -36.09 -28.63
C GLU A 528 -16.41 -35.23 -29.64
N ASN A 529 -15.15 -35.57 -29.91
CA ASN A 529 -14.29 -34.88 -30.88
C ASN A 529 -14.08 -35.68 -32.18
N GLN A 530 -14.65 -36.89 -32.28
CA GLN A 530 -14.46 -37.73 -33.46
C GLN A 530 -15.31 -37.28 -34.64
N THR A 531 -14.75 -37.40 -35.85
CA THR A 531 -15.49 -37.23 -37.10
C THR A 531 -16.12 -38.57 -37.49
N LYS A 532 -17.35 -38.55 -38.03
CA LYS A 532 -18.06 -39.78 -38.41
C LYS A 532 -17.21 -40.67 -39.35
N GLY A 533 -17.02 -41.93 -38.97
CA GLY A 533 -16.44 -42.97 -39.83
C GLY A 533 -15.00 -43.39 -39.52
N TYR A 534 -14.31 -42.76 -38.56
CA TYR A 534 -12.97 -43.17 -38.13
C TYR A 534 -12.87 -43.18 -36.60
N ASN A 535 -12.60 -44.35 -36.02
CA ASN A 535 -12.37 -44.52 -34.58
C ASN A 535 -10.94 -45.03 -34.33
N PRO A 536 -10.03 -44.21 -33.75
CA PRO A 536 -8.64 -44.59 -33.53
C PRO A 536 -8.47 -45.71 -32.49
N HIS A 537 -9.53 -46.08 -31.76
CA HIS A 537 -9.52 -47.24 -30.88
C HIS A 537 -9.56 -48.59 -31.62
N ASP A 538 -10.01 -48.63 -32.87
CA ASP A 538 -10.16 -49.88 -33.62
C ASP A 538 -8.81 -50.57 -33.90
N GLY A 539 -7.71 -49.80 -33.90
CA GLY A 539 -6.33 -50.30 -34.06
C GLY A 539 -5.59 -50.59 -32.76
N LEU A 540 -6.24 -50.50 -31.60
CA LEU A 540 -5.62 -50.64 -30.28
C LEU A 540 -6.19 -51.82 -29.49
N THR A 541 -5.39 -52.34 -28.55
CA THR A 541 -5.93 -53.26 -27.52
C THR A 541 -6.90 -52.52 -26.59
N PHE A 542 -7.79 -53.27 -25.93
CA PHE A 542 -8.75 -52.68 -24.98
C PHE A 542 -8.05 -52.02 -23.80
N GLU A 543 -6.94 -52.60 -23.34
CA GLU A 543 -6.09 -52.06 -22.28
C GLU A 543 -5.43 -50.75 -22.71
N GLN A 544 -4.84 -50.69 -23.92
CA GLN A 544 -4.27 -49.45 -24.45
C GLN A 544 -5.32 -48.36 -24.58
N SER A 545 -6.50 -48.71 -25.10
CA SER A 545 -7.62 -47.78 -25.21
C SER A 545 -8.06 -47.25 -23.86
N ALA A 546 -8.23 -48.13 -22.86
CA ALA A 546 -8.57 -47.75 -21.50
C ALA A 546 -7.49 -46.83 -20.90
N GLN A 547 -6.20 -47.14 -21.09
CA GLN A 547 -5.11 -46.32 -20.56
C GLN A 547 -5.03 -44.94 -21.22
N ILE A 548 -5.28 -44.83 -22.53
CA ILE A 548 -5.36 -43.52 -23.21
C ILE A 548 -6.48 -42.68 -22.59
N ILE A 549 -7.67 -43.27 -22.41
CA ILE A 549 -8.79 -42.59 -21.78
C ILE A 549 -8.43 -42.19 -20.35
N ILE A 550 -7.96 -43.11 -19.50
CA ILE A 550 -7.62 -42.83 -18.09
C ILE A 550 -6.55 -41.73 -17.97
N SER A 551 -5.59 -41.71 -18.91
CA SER A 551 -4.46 -40.77 -18.85
C SER A 551 -4.85 -39.30 -18.95
N HIS A 552 -6.04 -38.95 -19.48
CA HIS A 552 -6.46 -37.54 -19.58
C HIS A 552 -6.49 -36.85 -18.22
N VAL A 553 -6.78 -37.57 -17.13
CA VAL A 553 -6.73 -37.01 -15.77
C VAL A 553 -5.31 -36.55 -15.43
N SER A 554 -4.32 -37.44 -15.57
CA SER A 554 -2.92 -37.13 -15.29
C SER A 554 -2.37 -36.02 -16.20
N LYS A 555 -2.69 -36.07 -17.51
CA LYS A 555 -2.29 -35.04 -18.47
C LYS A 555 -2.96 -33.70 -18.20
N GLY A 556 -4.21 -33.72 -17.74
CA GLY A 556 -4.93 -32.52 -17.31
C GLY A 556 -4.29 -31.87 -16.09
N ILE A 557 -3.88 -32.68 -15.10
CA ILE A 557 -3.16 -32.19 -13.90
C ILE A 557 -1.82 -31.56 -14.30
N ASP A 558 -1.03 -32.24 -15.13
CA ASP A 558 0.27 -31.71 -15.61
C ASP A 558 0.08 -30.37 -16.35
N MET A 559 -0.94 -30.30 -17.20
CA MET A 559 -1.28 -29.09 -17.96
C MET A 559 -1.75 -27.95 -17.05
N ALA A 560 -2.56 -28.28 -16.03
CA ALA A 560 -3.04 -27.32 -15.05
C ALA A 560 -1.90 -26.73 -14.22
N HIS A 561 -0.94 -27.56 -13.78
CA HIS A 561 0.27 -27.08 -13.10
C HIS A 561 1.12 -26.18 -14.00
N LYS A 562 1.30 -26.56 -15.27
CA LYS A 562 2.05 -25.74 -16.26
C LYS A 562 1.42 -24.35 -16.44
N HIS A 563 0.09 -24.26 -16.37
CA HIS A 563 -0.66 -23.01 -16.46
C HIS A 563 -0.93 -22.34 -15.11
N GLN A 564 -0.34 -22.85 -14.02
CA GLN A 564 -0.45 -22.30 -12.66
C GLN A 564 -1.91 -22.19 -12.18
N LEU A 565 -2.77 -23.15 -12.56
CA LEU A 565 -4.13 -23.22 -12.06
C LEU A 565 -4.14 -23.50 -10.55
N PRO A 566 -5.09 -22.92 -9.79
CA PRO A 566 -5.21 -23.19 -8.35
C PRO A 566 -5.46 -24.67 -8.04
N GLU A 567 -4.95 -25.17 -6.91
CA GLU A 567 -5.19 -26.56 -6.47
C GLU A 567 -6.69 -26.88 -6.31
N SER A 568 -7.51 -25.88 -5.98
CA SER A 568 -8.96 -26.06 -5.93
C SER A 568 -9.55 -26.47 -7.28
N ILE A 569 -8.99 -26.00 -8.40
CA ILE A 569 -9.38 -26.37 -9.77
C ILE A 569 -8.77 -27.71 -10.17
N ILE A 570 -7.49 -27.91 -9.87
CA ILE A 570 -6.79 -29.19 -10.14
C ILE A 570 -7.50 -30.36 -9.46
N SER A 571 -8.09 -30.12 -8.29
CA SER A 571 -8.87 -31.11 -7.56
C SER A 571 -10.10 -31.61 -8.34
N PHE A 572 -10.76 -30.77 -9.14
CA PHE A 572 -11.85 -31.22 -10.01
C PHE A 572 -11.34 -32.15 -11.11
N ILE A 573 -10.24 -31.79 -11.78
CA ILE A 573 -9.58 -32.66 -12.78
C ILE A 573 -9.22 -34.00 -12.14
N ARG A 574 -8.64 -33.98 -10.93
CA ARG A 574 -8.15 -35.18 -10.25
C ARG A 574 -9.27 -36.13 -9.80
N THR A 575 -10.46 -35.61 -9.47
CA THR A 575 -11.50 -36.37 -8.76
C THR A 575 -12.78 -36.62 -9.54
N HIS A 576 -13.00 -35.97 -10.69
CA HIS A 576 -14.30 -36.03 -11.39
C HIS A 576 -14.70 -37.45 -11.82
N HIS A 577 -13.75 -38.36 -12.06
CA HIS A 577 -14.03 -39.78 -12.30
C HIS A 577 -13.81 -40.69 -11.08
N GLY A 578 -13.25 -40.18 -9.98
CA GLY A 578 -12.97 -40.95 -8.78
C GLY A 578 -12.20 -42.23 -9.07
N THR A 579 -12.70 -43.36 -8.59
CA THR A 579 -12.10 -44.71 -8.80
C THR A 579 -12.96 -45.61 -9.69
N THR A 580 -13.76 -44.97 -10.56
CA THR A 580 -14.66 -45.66 -11.49
C THR A 580 -13.88 -46.47 -12.52
N ARG A 581 -14.56 -47.38 -13.21
CA ARG A 581 -13.98 -48.25 -14.23
C ARG A 581 -14.41 -47.81 -15.63
N THR A 582 -13.53 -47.91 -16.61
CA THR A 582 -13.86 -47.74 -18.03
C THR A 582 -14.62 -48.97 -18.54
N ASP A 583 -15.91 -49.05 -18.22
CA ASP A 583 -16.72 -50.26 -18.37
C ASP A 583 -16.82 -50.78 -19.82
N TYR A 584 -16.84 -49.90 -20.82
CA TYR A 584 -16.91 -50.32 -22.23
C TYR A 584 -15.71 -51.22 -22.62
N PHE A 585 -14.48 -50.74 -22.38
CA PHE A 585 -13.27 -51.48 -22.73
C PHE A 585 -13.07 -52.71 -21.84
N TYR A 586 -13.44 -52.63 -20.56
CA TYR A 586 -13.40 -53.77 -19.66
C TYR A 586 -14.33 -54.91 -20.13
N ASN A 587 -15.58 -54.59 -20.43
CA ASN A 587 -16.55 -55.59 -20.89
C ASN A 587 -16.18 -56.15 -22.27
N ALA A 588 -15.65 -55.31 -23.17
CA ALA A 588 -15.16 -55.76 -24.47
C ALA A 588 -13.96 -56.71 -24.33
N PHE A 589 -13.05 -56.42 -23.39
CA PHE A 589 -11.93 -57.30 -23.06
C PHE A 589 -12.41 -58.67 -22.57
N ILE A 590 -13.27 -58.69 -21.54
CA ILE A 590 -13.82 -59.93 -20.97
C ILE A 590 -14.56 -60.76 -22.04
N LYS A 591 -15.34 -60.09 -22.90
CA LYS A 591 -16.07 -60.76 -23.97
C LYS A 591 -15.15 -61.36 -25.04
N ALA A 592 -14.07 -60.68 -25.38
CA ALA A 592 -13.10 -61.17 -26.37
C ALA A 592 -12.13 -62.20 -25.78
N HIS A 593 -11.96 -62.22 -24.46
CA HIS A 593 -10.96 -63.03 -23.75
C HIS A 593 -11.60 -63.76 -22.55
N PRO A 594 -12.60 -64.63 -22.77
CA PRO A 594 -13.37 -65.26 -21.69
C PRO A 594 -12.52 -66.12 -20.74
N ASP A 595 -11.39 -66.65 -21.23
CA ASP A 595 -10.51 -67.55 -20.46
C ASP A 595 -9.36 -66.82 -19.75
N LYS A 596 -9.24 -65.48 -19.88
CA LYS A 596 -8.17 -64.72 -19.23
C LYS A 596 -8.67 -64.05 -17.95
N ILE A 597 -7.89 -64.19 -16.89
CA ILE A 597 -8.06 -63.39 -15.67
C ILE A 597 -7.58 -61.96 -15.97
N VAL A 598 -8.50 -61.01 -15.96
CA VAL A 598 -8.17 -59.59 -16.19
C VAL A 598 -7.78 -58.92 -14.88
N ASP A 599 -6.74 -58.08 -14.92
CA ASP A 599 -6.47 -57.14 -13.83
C ASP A 599 -7.42 -55.94 -13.98
N GLU A 600 -8.43 -55.88 -13.11
CA GLU A 600 -9.43 -54.82 -13.10
C GLU A 600 -8.82 -53.42 -12.89
N GLN A 601 -7.65 -53.33 -12.25
CA GLN A 601 -6.97 -52.05 -11.98
C GLN A 601 -6.52 -51.35 -13.26
N VAL A 602 -6.22 -52.09 -14.32
CA VAL A 602 -5.83 -51.54 -15.63
C VAL A 602 -6.97 -50.72 -16.26
N PHE A 603 -8.22 -50.98 -15.86
CA PHE A 603 -9.40 -50.29 -16.38
C PHE A 603 -9.97 -49.27 -15.39
N ARG A 604 -9.32 -49.02 -14.25
CA ARG A 604 -9.82 -48.10 -13.23
C ARG A 604 -9.07 -46.79 -13.21
N TYR A 605 -9.80 -45.71 -12.97
CA TYR A 605 -9.20 -44.43 -12.65
C TYR A 605 -8.45 -44.51 -11.31
N PRO A 606 -7.30 -43.85 -11.18
CA PRO A 606 -6.48 -43.92 -9.97
C PRO A 606 -7.09 -43.18 -8.77
N GLY A 607 -8.10 -42.33 -9.00
CA GLY A 607 -8.71 -41.50 -7.98
C GLY A 607 -7.86 -40.30 -7.53
N PRO A 608 -8.15 -39.74 -6.34
CA PRO A 608 -9.09 -40.23 -5.32
C PRO A 608 -10.55 -39.94 -5.65
N ILE A 609 -11.48 -40.51 -4.86
CA ILE A 609 -12.90 -40.14 -4.91
C ILE A 609 -13.13 -38.68 -4.47
N PRO A 610 -14.23 -38.03 -4.90
CA PRO A 610 -14.63 -36.70 -4.44
C PRO A 610 -14.62 -36.56 -2.92
N PHE A 611 -14.11 -35.41 -2.46
CA PHE A 611 -13.92 -35.09 -1.04
C PHE A 611 -14.65 -33.80 -0.61
N SER A 612 -15.39 -33.17 -1.52
CA SER A 612 -16.25 -32.03 -1.23
C SER A 612 -17.57 -32.12 -1.98
N LYS A 613 -18.59 -31.38 -1.54
CA LYS A 613 -19.88 -31.28 -2.24
C LYS A 613 -19.66 -30.85 -3.68
N GLU A 614 -18.81 -29.86 -3.91
CA GLU A 614 -18.48 -29.30 -5.22
C GLU A 614 -17.92 -30.36 -6.18
N THR A 615 -16.92 -31.14 -5.74
CA THR A 615 -16.31 -32.20 -6.57
C THR A 615 -17.27 -33.37 -6.81
N ALA A 616 -18.13 -33.67 -5.84
CA ALA A 616 -19.19 -34.68 -6.00
C ALA A 616 -20.26 -34.24 -7.00
N VAL A 617 -20.71 -32.97 -6.95
CA VAL A 617 -21.66 -32.43 -7.93
C VAL A 617 -21.07 -32.48 -9.33
N LEU A 618 -19.79 -32.11 -9.50
CA LEU A 618 -19.14 -32.21 -10.81
C LEU A 618 -19.15 -33.65 -11.34
N MET A 619 -18.72 -34.63 -10.53
CA MET A 619 -18.72 -36.04 -10.93
C MET A 619 -20.09 -36.50 -11.42
N MET A 620 -21.16 -36.14 -10.70
CA MET A 620 -22.52 -36.52 -11.08
C MET A 620 -22.96 -35.80 -12.35
N ALA A 621 -22.67 -34.50 -12.48
CA ALA A 621 -23.01 -33.71 -13.68
C ALA A 621 -22.31 -34.24 -14.94
N ASP A 622 -21.00 -34.48 -14.86
CA ASP A 622 -20.19 -35.08 -15.93
C ASP A 622 -20.77 -36.43 -16.37
N SER A 623 -21.00 -37.33 -15.40
CA SER A 623 -21.51 -38.67 -15.71
C SER A 623 -22.92 -38.65 -16.32
N VAL A 624 -23.79 -37.74 -15.87
CA VAL A 624 -25.15 -37.61 -16.37
C VAL A 624 -25.19 -36.97 -17.75
N GLU A 625 -24.42 -35.92 -18.00
CA GLU A 625 -24.31 -35.29 -19.31
C GLU A 625 -23.72 -36.27 -20.34
N ALA A 626 -22.62 -36.94 -20.00
CA ALA A 626 -21.97 -37.87 -20.92
C ALA A 626 -22.91 -39.04 -21.26
N ALA A 627 -23.66 -39.55 -20.28
CA ALA A 627 -24.62 -40.62 -20.49
C ALA A 627 -25.84 -40.15 -21.30
N SER A 628 -26.29 -38.90 -21.15
CA SER A 628 -27.50 -38.41 -21.84
C SER A 628 -27.32 -38.35 -23.35
N ARG A 629 -26.08 -38.18 -23.83
CA ARG A 629 -25.74 -38.22 -25.26
C ARG A 629 -26.07 -39.55 -25.94
N SER A 630 -26.23 -40.62 -25.16
CA SER A 630 -26.58 -41.95 -25.68
C SER A 630 -28.09 -42.21 -25.78
N ILE A 631 -28.93 -41.28 -25.30
CA ILE A 631 -30.39 -41.40 -25.39
C ILE A 631 -30.81 -41.27 -26.86
N LYS A 632 -31.44 -42.32 -27.39
CA LYS A 632 -31.96 -42.32 -28.78
C LYS A 632 -33.25 -41.51 -28.91
N GLU A 633 -34.16 -41.68 -27.94
CA GLU A 633 -35.46 -41.03 -27.90
C GLU A 633 -35.61 -40.31 -26.54
N PRO A 634 -35.35 -38.99 -26.50
CA PRO A 634 -35.44 -38.25 -25.25
C PRO A 634 -36.91 -37.99 -24.89
N ASP A 635 -37.38 -38.62 -23.82
CA ASP A 635 -38.64 -38.33 -23.13
C ASP A 635 -38.41 -38.20 -21.61
N ALA A 636 -39.47 -37.82 -20.88
CA ALA A 636 -39.38 -37.56 -19.46
C ALA A 636 -39.03 -38.81 -18.63
N GLU A 637 -39.50 -39.98 -19.04
CA GLU A 637 -39.26 -41.26 -18.36
C GLU A 637 -37.83 -41.73 -18.59
N ASN A 638 -37.39 -41.75 -19.85
CA ASN A 638 -36.05 -42.16 -20.26
C ASN A 638 -34.96 -41.26 -19.65
N ILE A 639 -35.18 -39.94 -19.61
CA ILE A 639 -34.25 -39.01 -18.94
C ILE A 639 -34.23 -39.27 -17.43
N SER A 640 -35.40 -39.47 -16.81
CA SER A 640 -35.48 -39.72 -15.36
C SER A 640 -34.77 -41.00 -14.98
N ASN A 641 -35.06 -42.10 -15.69
CA ASN A 641 -34.46 -43.41 -15.47
C ASN A 641 -32.94 -43.38 -15.69
N LEU A 642 -32.46 -42.63 -16.69
CA LEU A 642 -31.02 -42.46 -16.92
C LEU A 642 -30.35 -41.75 -15.75
N VAL A 643 -30.88 -40.58 -15.35
CA VAL A 643 -30.31 -39.80 -14.25
C VAL A 643 -30.27 -40.64 -12.97
N ASP A 644 -31.35 -41.37 -12.70
CA ASP A 644 -31.43 -42.20 -11.50
C ASP A 644 -30.40 -43.32 -11.52
N LYS A 645 -30.36 -44.09 -12.61
CA LYS A 645 -29.40 -45.20 -12.78
C LYS A 645 -27.95 -44.74 -12.61
N ILE A 646 -27.58 -43.58 -13.16
CA ILE A 646 -26.20 -43.07 -13.08
C ILE A 646 -25.87 -42.68 -11.63
N ILE A 647 -26.75 -41.92 -10.96
CA ILE A 647 -26.50 -41.45 -9.60
C ILE A 647 -26.51 -42.61 -8.60
N ASP A 648 -27.45 -43.55 -8.73
CA ASP A 648 -27.49 -44.78 -7.94
C ASP A 648 -26.23 -45.62 -8.12
N GLY A 649 -25.72 -45.70 -9.36
CA GLY A 649 -24.43 -46.33 -9.65
C GLY A 649 -23.27 -45.71 -8.87
N LYS A 650 -23.19 -44.37 -8.82
CA LYS A 650 -22.12 -43.68 -8.05
C LYS A 650 -22.24 -43.90 -6.54
N LEU A 651 -23.47 -43.90 -6.01
CA LEU A 651 -23.74 -44.19 -4.60
C LEU A 651 -23.36 -45.63 -4.23
N ALA A 652 -23.80 -46.61 -5.03
CA ALA A 652 -23.50 -48.02 -4.81
C ALA A 652 -21.99 -48.32 -4.87
N GLN A 653 -21.26 -47.64 -5.76
CA GLN A 653 -19.81 -47.73 -5.88
C GLN A 653 -19.05 -46.96 -4.79
N GLY A 654 -19.75 -46.29 -3.87
CA GLY A 654 -19.14 -45.54 -2.77
C GLY A 654 -18.35 -44.30 -3.22
N GLN A 655 -18.60 -43.77 -4.43
CA GLN A 655 -17.85 -42.64 -4.98
C GLN A 655 -18.08 -41.33 -4.22
N LEU A 656 -19.19 -41.21 -3.49
CA LEU A 656 -19.56 -39.99 -2.76
C LEU A 656 -19.27 -40.06 -1.25
N ARG A 657 -18.57 -41.09 -0.78
CA ARG A 657 -18.41 -41.36 0.67
C ARG A 657 -17.65 -40.28 1.44
N ASN A 658 -16.76 -39.54 0.78
CA ASN A 658 -15.88 -38.57 1.43
C ASN A 658 -16.29 -37.11 1.19
N SER A 659 -17.41 -36.85 0.51
CA SER A 659 -17.74 -35.50 0.03
C SER A 659 -18.59 -34.64 0.97
N ASN A 660 -19.01 -35.18 2.12
CA ASN A 660 -19.96 -34.54 3.04
C ASN A 660 -21.26 -34.09 2.37
N ILE A 661 -21.66 -34.77 1.28
CA ILE A 661 -22.94 -34.56 0.61
C ILE A 661 -24.01 -35.44 1.28
N THR A 662 -25.17 -34.85 1.57
CA THR A 662 -26.28 -35.58 2.20
C THR A 662 -27.17 -36.23 1.13
N LEU A 663 -27.91 -37.28 1.51
CA LEU A 663 -28.88 -37.92 0.60
C LEU A 663 -29.95 -36.92 0.13
N GLN A 664 -30.41 -36.02 1.01
CA GLN A 664 -31.37 -34.98 0.64
C GLN A 664 -30.82 -34.05 -0.46
N GLU A 665 -29.55 -33.68 -0.37
CA GLU A 665 -28.90 -32.87 -1.40
C GLU A 665 -28.74 -33.64 -2.72
N VAL A 666 -28.43 -34.94 -2.67
CA VAL A 666 -28.38 -35.79 -3.86
C VAL A 666 -29.75 -35.85 -4.57
N GLU A 667 -30.85 -35.96 -3.83
CA GLU A 667 -32.20 -35.93 -4.41
C GLU A 667 -32.53 -34.57 -5.05
N ALA A 668 -32.12 -33.46 -4.41
CA ALA A 668 -32.26 -32.14 -5.00
C ALA A 668 -31.48 -32.00 -6.33
N ILE A 669 -30.28 -32.59 -6.38
CA ILE A 669 -29.44 -32.63 -7.60
C ILE A 669 -30.10 -33.45 -8.70
N ARG A 670 -30.64 -34.64 -8.39
CA ARG A 670 -31.40 -35.46 -9.35
C ARG A 670 -32.51 -34.66 -10.02
N ALA A 671 -33.34 -33.99 -9.22
CA ALA A 671 -34.46 -33.20 -9.72
C ALA A 671 -33.98 -32.07 -10.66
N ILE A 672 -32.87 -31.41 -10.33
CA ILE A 672 -32.29 -30.36 -11.17
C ILE A 672 -31.76 -30.93 -12.49
N PHE A 673 -31.00 -32.00 -12.44
CA PHE A 673 -30.45 -32.63 -13.64
C PHE A 673 -31.56 -33.13 -14.58
N LYS A 674 -32.58 -33.80 -14.05
CA LYS A 674 -33.76 -34.24 -14.84
C LYS A 674 -34.40 -33.05 -15.55
N ARG A 675 -34.70 -31.98 -14.81
CA ARG A 675 -35.32 -30.75 -15.37
C ARG A 675 -34.45 -30.08 -16.43
N MET A 676 -33.15 -29.93 -16.17
CA MET A 676 -32.25 -29.28 -17.11
C MET A 676 -32.00 -30.12 -18.36
N LEU A 677 -31.85 -31.44 -18.24
CA LEU A 677 -31.74 -32.33 -19.38
C LEU A 677 -33.02 -32.32 -20.23
N MET A 678 -34.20 -32.38 -19.60
CA MET A 678 -35.48 -32.22 -20.33
C MET A 678 -35.51 -30.91 -21.12
N SER A 679 -35.01 -29.81 -20.55
CA SER A 679 -34.90 -28.53 -21.26
C SER A 679 -33.89 -28.58 -22.41
N ILE A 680 -32.73 -29.23 -22.23
CA ILE A 680 -31.68 -29.36 -23.25
C ILE A 680 -32.17 -30.18 -24.45
N TYR A 681 -32.93 -31.25 -24.20
CA TYR A 681 -33.51 -32.11 -25.23
C TYR A 681 -34.91 -31.66 -25.69
N HIS A 682 -35.38 -30.49 -25.26
CA HIS A 682 -36.69 -29.93 -25.62
C HIS A 682 -37.90 -30.84 -25.34
N VAL A 683 -37.82 -31.65 -24.28
CA VAL A 683 -38.91 -32.53 -23.85
C VAL A 683 -39.99 -31.69 -23.16
N ARG A 684 -41.22 -31.77 -23.67
CA ARG A 684 -42.39 -31.16 -23.03
C ARG A 684 -42.89 -32.09 -21.93
N VAL A 685 -43.12 -31.55 -20.74
CA VAL A 685 -43.81 -32.27 -19.66
C VAL A 685 -45.31 -32.11 -19.93
N ASP A 686 -45.94 -33.14 -20.48
CA ASP A 686 -47.41 -33.18 -20.53
C ASP A 686 -47.93 -33.36 -19.10
N TYR A 687 -48.51 -32.29 -18.56
CA TYR A 687 -49.33 -32.36 -17.35
C TYR A 687 -50.72 -32.86 -17.75
N ASP A 688 -50.81 -34.12 -18.17
CA ASP A 688 -52.11 -34.77 -18.28
C ASP A 688 -52.09 -36.16 -17.65
N VAL A 689 -53.18 -36.46 -16.93
CA VAL A 689 -53.54 -37.71 -16.24
C VAL A 689 -53.42 -37.69 -14.71
N LYS A 690 -54.40 -37.05 -14.07
CA LYS A 690 -55.19 -37.63 -12.95
C LYS A 690 -56.61 -37.07 -12.97
N LYS A 691 -57.38 -37.50 -13.96
CA LYS A 691 -58.84 -37.35 -13.94
C LYS A 691 -59.49 -38.58 -14.55
N THR A 692 -59.46 -39.72 -13.86
CA THR A 692 -60.57 -40.69 -14.00
C THR A 692 -60.64 -41.69 -12.85
N ARG A 693 -61.90 -41.94 -12.47
CA ARG A 693 -62.46 -43.06 -11.69
C ARG A 693 -62.46 -42.89 -10.17
N GLU A 694 -63.37 -42.02 -9.74
CA GLU A 694 -64.23 -42.36 -8.60
C GLU A 694 -65.05 -43.62 -8.97
N VAL A 695 -65.18 -44.46 -7.96
CA VAL A 695 -65.82 -45.76 -7.93
C VAL A 695 -67.34 -45.55 -7.81
N GLU A 696 -68.10 -46.18 -8.70
CA GLU A 696 -69.32 -46.91 -8.31
C GLU A 696 -69.07 -48.39 -8.54
#